data_AF-A0A9Q0N925-F1
#
_entry.id   AF-A0A9Q0N925-F1
#
_cell.length_a   1.000
_cell.length_b   1.000
_cell.length_c   1.000
_cell.angle_alpha   90.00
_cell.angle_beta   90.00
_cell.angle_gamma   90.00
#
_symmetry.space_group_name_H-M   'P 1'
#
loop_
_entity.id
_entity.type
_entity.pdbx_description
1 polymer ?
#
loop_
_entity_poly.entity_id
_entity_poly.type
_entity_poly.pdbx_seq_one_letter_code
_entity_poly.pdbx_strand_id
1 'polypeptide(L)'
;MIRTIRDMMLYHANTFNNIKDKVAQSRLLLEFVNDSLEGSNSPYAQVLKNEASLLAKQNDHYLRHDHLEEDNVQYYFHEFMDEARKNNLQYLSDCSVSTMYLGNMPAKVVEKLQAINDIVRTEQYMDFITNRRFRSTLLCHNSVKLNRSINNEDITKFNMTFNIVPEKPLVDIDINSLEVEKFFYNGNKDNSLSTSSPYMKAVLYTFSENINNPMSFDKIAVSSSKKLQGTKLNEIKTEFLANAMKLVLQGYINITLQNARKEVNLDKPKASKLISYQVTHTPTMLVTNQRHEVVAINLFEKFALRYMDGKHDHKQIIESVMQHVTSGEMILSRDGKKIENNDEISKELAAFLQPTLTKFVADAFLVFLLFFLIFAYVIYPNQEFYHPNAEQIEHLVSLYPNFRWFIKIMGKWSYAIMYVCAELWSAVIINLMFWQFANNIFDTSKAKRFYPILGMVGNVGLILAGNVLVAFSNVQELSDAQVIINEDLQYNSELMLQPIISIIVFAGIISMLLFRLINYLILNDKGLGADFQVTQIQAKTSLPLLDSIRLIIHSKYVGRIALLVICYGLLMNIVEGPWKDKVRELNPNTLDYINFMGKFNFVVAIHSKKETKEYENNTNGIANFIKDYKESLSSGLCVLETTGGYEMEILLTLCTQTIAVHRANTRKVKNFIRSFGNAAKTDNLDAKALALYGFERSERLELFKVQSKQALDLYELVGRRNDLKQMLIAEKNRSQSPRTNLTKSSCVKMIELLEEQITSITSEIDDIIAKDKILQAKKETLQTIAGIGKVVSNEFIALLPELGTLNRKQIASLVGVAPISNDSGRYSGYRHTAHGRNFVRPMLFVAAMAARNSNSKLKVFYENLINRGKKKMVAMVALMRKIIVIANAKLRDLTSSAEAIKI
;
A
#
# COMPACT_ATOMS: atom_id res chain seq x y z
N MET A 1 31.70 -7.30 -15.73
CA MET A 1 30.70 -6.28 -15.33
C MET A 1 31.02 -5.70 -13.96
N ILE A 2 31.27 -6.50 -12.92
CA ILE A 2 31.72 -5.98 -11.61
C ILE A 2 33.04 -5.22 -11.72
N ARG A 3 34.00 -5.74 -12.51
CA ARG A 3 35.21 -4.99 -12.88
C ARG A 3 34.87 -3.61 -13.44
N THR A 4 33.91 -3.52 -14.35
CA THR A 4 33.46 -2.24 -14.93
C THR A 4 32.90 -1.28 -13.87
N ILE A 5 32.14 -1.78 -12.89
CA ILE A 5 31.61 -0.95 -11.79
C ILE A 5 32.75 -0.53 -10.86
N ARG A 6 33.69 -1.44 -10.58
CA ARG A 6 34.90 -1.17 -9.81
C ARG A 6 35.76 -0.10 -10.48
N ASP A 7 36.01 -0.22 -11.77
CA ASP A 7 36.75 0.76 -12.58
C ASP A 7 36.03 2.11 -12.58
N MET A 8 34.70 2.13 -12.65
CA MET A 8 33.90 3.35 -12.55
C MET A 8 34.05 4.03 -11.17
N MET A 9 33.99 3.25 -10.10
CA MET A 9 34.19 3.74 -8.73
C MET A 9 35.62 4.23 -8.53
N LEU A 10 36.63 3.46 -8.95
CA LEU A 10 38.04 3.87 -8.87
C LEU A 10 38.28 5.15 -9.66
N TYR A 11 37.78 5.24 -10.90
CA TYR A 11 37.93 6.44 -11.73
C TYR A 11 37.34 7.69 -11.07
N HIS A 12 36.13 7.59 -10.51
CA HIS A 12 35.48 8.70 -9.80
C HIS A 12 36.17 9.02 -8.47
N ALA A 13 36.44 8.00 -7.68
CA ALA A 13 37.00 8.11 -6.34
C ALA A 13 38.48 8.57 -6.34
N ASN A 14 39.21 8.41 -7.44
CA ASN A 14 40.62 8.81 -7.54
C ASN A 14 40.83 10.34 -7.41
N THR A 15 39.77 11.13 -7.56
CA THR A 15 39.81 12.58 -7.35
C THR A 15 39.85 12.99 -5.87
N PHE A 16 39.64 12.04 -4.95
CA PHE A 16 39.58 12.26 -3.50
C PHE A 16 40.76 11.57 -2.81
N ASN A 17 41.41 12.27 -1.87
CA ASN A 17 42.61 11.73 -1.19
C ASN A 17 42.27 10.84 0.02
N ASN A 18 41.14 11.09 0.68
CA ASN A 18 40.76 10.40 1.90
C ASN A 18 39.89 9.16 1.62
N ILE A 19 40.22 8.03 2.23
CA ILE A 19 39.51 6.76 2.07
C ILE A 19 38.02 6.87 2.43
N LYS A 20 37.67 7.62 3.49
CA LYS A 20 36.26 7.81 3.86
C LYS A 20 35.49 8.54 2.77
N ASP A 21 36.11 9.56 2.18
CA ASP A 21 35.50 10.34 1.10
C ASP A 21 35.41 9.50 -0.19
N LYS A 22 36.43 8.69 -0.49
CA LYS A 22 36.39 7.71 -1.59
C LYS A 22 35.20 6.75 -1.48
N VAL A 23 34.94 6.21 -0.29
CA VAL A 23 33.80 5.30 -0.06
C VAL A 23 32.47 6.04 -0.19
N ALA A 24 32.31 7.20 0.44
CA ALA A 24 31.07 7.99 0.37
C ALA A 24 30.74 8.40 -1.08
N GLN A 25 31.75 8.84 -1.83
CA GLN A 25 31.61 9.23 -3.24
C GLN A 25 31.30 8.03 -4.14
N SER A 26 31.85 6.86 -3.84
CA SER A 26 31.51 5.63 -4.54
C SER A 26 30.06 5.22 -4.32
N ARG A 27 29.49 5.42 -3.12
CA ARG A 27 28.05 5.20 -2.86
C ARG A 27 27.17 6.15 -3.67
N LEU A 28 27.49 7.44 -3.66
CA LEU A 28 26.76 8.44 -4.46
C LEU A 28 26.81 8.10 -5.96
N LEU A 29 27.95 7.61 -6.44
CA LEU A 29 28.08 7.14 -7.81
C LEU A 29 27.18 5.92 -8.10
N LEU A 30 27.10 4.94 -7.19
CA LEU A 30 26.22 3.78 -7.34
C LEU A 30 24.73 4.19 -7.36
N GLU A 31 24.33 5.15 -6.53
CA GLU A 31 22.99 5.75 -6.56
C GLU A 31 22.75 6.48 -7.87
N PHE A 32 23.70 7.31 -8.31
CA PHE A 32 23.65 8.02 -9.59
C PHE A 32 23.50 7.05 -10.78
N VAL A 33 24.18 5.90 -10.76
CA VAL A 33 24.04 4.85 -11.77
C VAL A 33 22.62 4.26 -11.73
N ASN A 34 22.07 3.99 -10.55
CA ASN A 34 20.70 3.47 -10.42
C ASN A 34 19.66 4.46 -10.95
N ASP A 35 19.78 5.74 -10.63
CA ASP A 35 18.90 6.82 -11.07
C ASP A 35 19.00 7.01 -12.59
N SER A 36 20.23 7.00 -13.13
CA SER A 36 20.50 7.10 -14.56
C SER A 36 19.87 5.96 -15.37
N LEU A 37 19.63 4.81 -14.73
CA LEU A 37 19.06 3.61 -15.35
C LEU A 37 17.56 3.41 -15.04
N GLU A 38 16.90 4.32 -14.31
CA GLU A 38 15.52 4.13 -13.82
C GLU A 38 14.47 3.95 -14.94
N GLY A 39 14.74 4.44 -16.15
CA GLY A 39 13.90 4.26 -17.33
C GLY A 39 14.41 3.27 -18.39
N SER A 40 15.56 2.63 -18.17
CA SER A 40 16.21 1.78 -19.18
C SER A 40 15.80 0.32 -19.03
N ASN A 41 15.17 -0.23 -20.07
CA ASN A 41 14.78 -1.65 -20.15
C ASN A 41 15.79 -2.52 -20.92
N SER A 42 17.00 -2.02 -21.18
CA SER A 42 18.05 -2.83 -21.79
C SER A 42 18.44 -3.97 -20.84
N PRO A 43 18.62 -5.21 -21.32
CA PRO A 43 19.10 -6.31 -20.48
C PRO A 43 20.41 -5.97 -19.76
N TYR A 44 21.33 -5.26 -20.42
CA TYR A 44 22.57 -4.78 -19.79
C TYR A 44 22.31 -3.78 -18.66
N ALA A 45 21.37 -2.84 -18.86
CA ALA A 45 21.00 -1.86 -17.84
C ALA A 45 20.35 -2.51 -16.62
N GLN A 46 19.53 -3.55 -16.82
CA GLN A 46 18.93 -4.30 -15.71
C GLN A 46 19.99 -5.03 -14.89
N VAL A 47 20.95 -5.70 -15.55
CA VAL A 47 22.06 -6.36 -14.82
C VAL A 47 22.90 -5.31 -14.08
N LEU A 48 23.29 -4.22 -14.74
CA LEU A 48 24.09 -3.15 -14.13
C LEU A 48 23.37 -2.49 -12.93
N LYS A 49 22.06 -2.25 -13.03
CA LYS A 49 21.25 -1.70 -11.93
C LYS A 49 21.16 -2.67 -10.75
N ASN A 50 20.95 -3.95 -11.01
CA ASN A 50 20.91 -4.97 -9.97
C ASN A 50 22.28 -5.08 -9.25
N GLU A 51 23.38 -5.03 -10.01
CA GLU A 51 24.73 -5.02 -9.46
C GLU A 51 25.02 -3.78 -8.61
N ALA A 52 24.73 -2.59 -9.14
CA ALA A 52 24.98 -1.34 -8.44
C ALA A 52 24.14 -1.26 -7.14
N SER A 53 22.88 -1.71 -7.20
CA SER A 53 22.01 -1.81 -6.03
C SER A 53 22.51 -2.82 -4.99
N LEU A 54 23.09 -3.95 -5.41
CA LEU A 54 23.66 -4.93 -4.49
C LEU A 54 24.88 -4.38 -3.77
N LEU A 55 25.79 -3.71 -4.50
CA LEU A 55 26.98 -3.07 -3.94
C LEU A 55 26.62 -1.90 -3.02
N ALA A 56 25.61 -1.10 -3.37
CA ALA A 56 25.14 0.00 -2.53
C ALA A 56 24.62 -0.47 -1.16
N LYS A 57 24.19 -1.73 -1.03
CA LYS A 57 23.76 -2.32 0.25
C LYS A 57 24.88 -2.93 1.08
N GLN A 58 26.08 -3.10 0.52
CA GLN A 58 27.21 -3.70 1.26
C GLN A 58 27.79 -2.72 2.29
N ASN A 59 28.57 -3.24 3.24
CA ASN A 59 29.23 -2.42 4.26
C ASN A 59 30.41 -1.62 3.69
N ASP A 60 30.76 -0.51 4.32
CA ASP A 60 31.87 0.36 3.88
C ASP A 60 33.22 -0.37 3.80
N HIS A 61 33.48 -1.31 4.71
CA HIS A 61 34.71 -2.11 4.68
C HIS A 61 34.77 -3.01 3.44
N TYR A 62 33.63 -3.51 2.96
CA TYR A 62 33.54 -4.33 1.76
C TYR A 62 33.84 -3.50 0.50
N LEU A 63 33.23 -2.32 0.36
CA LEU A 63 33.53 -1.41 -0.76
C LEU A 63 35.00 -1.00 -0.74
N ARG A 64 35.54 -0.69 0.44
CA ARG A 64 36.95 -0.33 0.59
C ARG A 64 37.87 -1.47 0.14
N HIS A 65 37.75 -2.63 0.78
CA HIS A 65 38.68 -3.75 0.60
C HIS A 65 38.55 -4.37 -0.79
N ASP A 66 37.35 -4.78 -1.21
CA ASP A 66 37.23 -5.54 -2.45
C ASP A 66 37.22 -4.64 -3.70
N HIS A 67 36.72 -3.41 -3.60
CA HIS A 67 36.47 -2.57 -4.77
C HIS A 67 37.35 -1.32 -4.90
N LEU A 68 37.80 -0.73 -3.79
CA LEU A 68 38.61 0.49 -3.83
C LEU A 68 40.10 0.25 -3.53
N GLU A 69 40.50 -0.96 -3.14
CA GLU A 69 41.92 -1.31 -3.04
C GLU A 69 42.59 -1.24 -4.39
N GLU A 70 43.78 -0.64 -4.47
CA GLU A 70 44.51 -0.51 -5.72
C GLU A 70 45.00 -1.88 -6.22
N ASP A 71 45.44 -2.74 -5.30
CA ASP A 71 46.01 -4.07 -5.59
C ASP A 71 44.99 -5.20 -5.36
N ASN A 72 44.04 -5.37 -6.29
CA ASN A 72 43.17 -6.55 -6.31
C ASN A 72 43.43 -7.36 -7.60
N VAL A 73 44.15 -8.48 -7.46
CA VAL A 73 44.44 -9.40 -8.58
C VAL A 73 43.21 -10.23 -8.91
N GLN A 74 42.64 -9.98 -10.08
CA GLN A 74 41.42 -10.62 -10.54
C GLN A 74 41.72 -11.96 -11.19
N TYR A 75 41.93 -13.00 -10.38
CA TYR A 75 42.16 -14.35 -10.87
C TYR A 75 40.92 -14.93 -11.55
N TYR A 76 41.11 -15.55 -12.71
CA TYR A 76 40.27 -16.69 -13.09
C TYR A 76 40.57 -17.88 -12.18
N PHE A 77 39.58 -18.75 -11.97
CA PHE A 77 39.74 -19.90 -11.09
C PHE A 77 40.90 -20.83 -11.53
N HIS A 78 41.08 -21.05 -12.83
CA HIS A 78 42.20 -21.85 -13.31
C HIS A 78 43.56 -21.20 -13.04
N GLU A 79 43.68 -19.87 -13.14
CA GLU A 79 44.93 -19.13 -12.85
C GLU A 79 45.28 -19.25 -11.36
N PHE A 80 44.28 -19.08 -10.49
CA PHE A 80 44.43 -19.32 -9.05
C PHE A 80 44.89 -20.76 -8.77
N MET A 81 44.29 -21.74 -9.45
CA MET A 81 44.66 -23.15 -9.28
C MET A 81 46.05 -23.48 -9.83
N ASP A 82 46.50 -22.81 -10.88
CA ASP A 82 47.85 -22.98 -11.42
C ASP A 82 48.90 -22.43 -10.43
N GLU A 83 48.65 -21.30 -9.79
CA GLU A 83 49.48 -20.80 -8.68
C GLU A 83 49.46 -21.74 -7.46
N ALA A 84 48.31 -22.28 -7.09
CA ALA A 84 48.19 -23.25 -6.00
C ALA A 84 48.98 -24.54 -6.30
N ARG A 85 48.93 -25.03 -7.54
CA ARG A 85 49.66 -26.24 -7.99
C ARG A 85 51.17 -26.06 -7.94
N LYS A 86 51.71 -24.87 -8.26
CA LYS A 86 53.14 -24.56 -8.09
C LYS A 86 53.61 -24.77 -6.64
N ASN A 87 52.69 -24.62 -5.68
CA ASN A 87 52.92 -24.80 -4.25
C ASN A 87 52.50 -26.20 -3.73
N ASN A 88 52.34 -27.19 -4.62
CA ASN A 88 51.95 -28.58 -4.29
C ASN A 88 50.57 -28.72 -3.61
N LEU A 89 49.64 -27.81 -3.93
CA LEU A 89 48.25 -27.85 -3.48
C LEU A 89 47.31 -28.29 -4.61
N GLN A 90 46.26 -29.01 -4.26
CA GLN A 90 45.18 -29.42 -5.17
C GLN A 90 43.82 -28.91 -4.68
N TYR A 91 42.88 -28.76 -5.61
CA TYR A 91 41.52 -28.32 -5.32
C TYR A 91 40.73 -29.42 -4.62
N LEU A 92 40.26 -29.17 -3.40
CA LEU A 92 39.38 -30.10 -2.69
C LEU A 92 37.93 -29.89 -3.13
N SER A 93 37.37 -28.72 -2.83
CA SER A 93 36.01 -28.29 -3.18
C SER A 93 35.87 -26.79 -2.94
N ASP A 94 34.71 -26.22 -3.26
CA ASP A 94 34.29 -24.93 -2.71
C ASP A 94 33.57 -25.16 -1.38
N CYS A 95 33.59 -24.18 -0.47
CA CYS A 95 32.81 -24.24 0.77
C CYS A 95 31.29 -24.27 0.49
N SER A 96 30.86 -23.69 -0.63
CA SER A 96 29.47 -23.72 -1.08
C SER A 96 29.25 -24.85 -2.09
N VAL A 97 28.90 -26.03 -1.59
CA VAL A 97 28.71 -27.24 -2.43
C VAL A 97 27.69 -27.05 -3.54
N SER A 98 26.65 -26.24 -3.31
CA SER A 98 25.60 -25.95 -4.30
C SER A 98 26.10 -25.30 -5.57
N THR A 99 27.20 -24.56 -5.48
CA THR A 99 27.83 -23.93 -6.64
C THR A 99 28.53 -24.93 -7.57
N MET A 100 28.88 -26.11 -7.05
CA MET A 100 29.50 -27.20 -7.80
C MET A 100 28.47 -28.13 -8.45
N TYR A 101 27.17 -27.93 -8.16
CA TYR A 101 26.11 -28.82 -8.61
C TYR A 101 25.73 -28.57 -10.07
N LEU A 102 25.97 -29.58 -10.92
CA LEU A 102 25.69 -29.52 -12.36
C LEU A 102 24.25 -29.87 -12.73
N GLY A 103 23.48 -30.50 -11.82
CA GLY A 103 22.19 -31.13 -12.17
C GLY A 103 21.04 -30.17 -12.51
N ASN A 104 21.26 -28.85 -12.42
CA ASN A 104 20.34 -27.84 -12.95
C ASN A 104 20.52 -27.58 -14.46
N MET A 105 21.59 -28.13 -15.06
CA MET A 105 21.86 -28.02 -16.49
C MET A 105 21.15 -29.14 -17.28
N PRO A 106 20.90 -28.94 -18.59
CA PRO A 106 20.40 -30.00 -19.45
C PRO A 106 21.30 -31.24 -19.42
N ALA A 107 20.71 -32.44 -19.36
CA ALA A 107 21.44 -33.71 -19.21
C ALA A 107 22.60 -33.88 -20.23
N LYS A 108 22.38 -33.51 -21.49
CA LYS A 108 23.40 -33.53 -22.56
C LYS A 108 24.63 -32.67 -22.26
N VAL A 109 24.46 -31.56 -21.53
CA VAL A 109 25.56 -30.68 -21.13
C VAL A 109 26.30 -31.29 -19.94
N VAL A 110 25.57 -31.87 -18.99
CA VAL A 110 26.15 -32.56 -17.83
C VAL A 110 27.03 -33.73 -18.28
N GLU A 111 26.54 -34.56 -19.21
CA GLU A 111 27.31 -35.67 -19.79
C GLU A 111 28.63 -35.18 -20.43
N LYS A 112 28.57 -34.09 -21.20
CA LYS A 112 29.76 -33.48 -21.80
C LYS A 112 30.75 -32.96 -20.77
N LEU A 113 30.27 -32.28 -19.72
CA LEU A 113 31.12 -31.76 -18.65
C LEU A 113 31.75 -32.88 -17.82
N GLN A 114 31.00 -33.96 -17.56
CA GLN A 114 31.51 -35.13 -16.85
C GLN A 114 32.56 -35.89 -17.67
N ALA A 115 32.43 -35.92 -19.01
CA ALA A 115 33.40 -36.56 -19.90
C ALA A 115 34.79 -35.90 -19.90
N ILE A 116 34.91 -34.63 -19.51
CA ILE A 116 36.19 -33.88 -19.48
C ILE A 116 37.15 -34.45 -18.42
N ASN A 117 36.61 -35.03 -17.34
CA ASN A 117 37.36 -35.60 -16.21
C ASN A 117 38.44 -34.67 -15.60
N ASP A 118 38.24 -33.35 -15.68
CA ASP A 118 39.05 -32.32 -15.02
C ASP A 118 38.12 -31.36 -14.30
N ILE A 119 38.11 -31.45 -12.97
CA ILE A 119 37.24 -30.63 -12.12
C ILE A 119 37.55 -29.13 -12.23
N VAL A 120 38.82 -28.75 -12.42
CA VAL A 120 39.20 -27.33 -12.48
C VAL A 120 38.66 -26.70 -13.75
N ARG A 121 38.76 -27.42 -14.88
CA ARG A 121 38.16 -26.97 -16.14
C ARG A 121 36.63 -26.92 -16.06
N THR A 122 36.00 -27.95 -15.50
CA THR A 122 34.54 -27.97 -15.33
C THR A 122 34.05 -26.80 -14.48
N GLU A 123 34.68 -26.55 -13.34
CA GLU A 123 34.38 -25.41 -12.46
C GLU A 123 34.64 -24.06 -13.15
N GLN A 124 35.71 -23.96 -13.94
CA GLN A 124 36.00 -22.75 -14.71
C GLN A 124 34.94 -22.48 -15.79
N TYR A 125 34.42 -23.51 -16.46
CA TYR A 125 33.29 -23.34 -17.38
C TYR A 125 32.03 -22.89 -16.65
N MET A 126 31.78 -23.45 -15.46
CA MET A 126 30.67 -23.00 -14.61
C MET A 126 30.83 -21.52 -14.23
N ASP A 127 32.05 -21.05 -13.98
CA ASP A 127 32.30 -19.62 -13.69
C ASP A 127 31.94 -18.72 -14.85
N PHE A 128 32.30 -19.10 -16.08
CA PHE A 128 31.99 -18.31 -17.27
C PHE A 128 30.48 -18.18 -17.49
N ILE A 129 29.73 -19.26 -17.35
CA ILE A 129 28.28 -19.27 -17.65
C ILE A 129 27.42 -18.72 -16.51
N THR A 130 27.86 -18.88 -15.26
CA THR A 130 27.13 -18.34 -14.08
C THR A 130 27.58 -16.94 -13.71
N ASN A 131 28.61 -16.40 -14.39
CA ASN A 131 29.25 -15.12 -14.05
C ASN A 131 29.63 -15.09 -12.57
N ARG A 132 30.35 -16.13 -12.12
CA ARG A 132 30.74 -16.30 -10.71
C ARG A 132 31.68 -15.19 -10.29
N ARG A 133 31.43 -14.63 -9.10
CA ARG A 133 32.03 -13.39 -8.62
C ARG A 133 33.02 -13.60 -7.49
N PHE A 134 32.77 -14.66 -6.72
CA PHE A 134 33.49 -14.97 -5.52
C PHE A 134 33.58 -16.50 -5.38
N ARG A 135 34.72 -16.96 -4.89
CA ARG A 135 34.97 -18.37 -4.57
C ARG A 135 35.53 -18.47 -3.16
N SER A 136 35.05 -19.44 -2.43
CA SER A 136 35.56 -19.84 -1.12
C SER A 136 36.19 -21.22 -1.29
N THR A 137 37.42 -21.25 -1.81
CA THR A 137 38.06 -22.48 -2.27
C THR A 137 38.79 -23.19 -1.12
N LEU A 138 38.52 -24.49 -0.96
CA LEU A 138 39.28 -25.37 -0.09
C LEU A 138 40.39 -26.07 -0.88
N LEU A 139 41.60 -26.04 -0.34
CA LEU A 139 42.77 -26.70 -0.89
C LEU A 139 43.26 -27.79 0.06
N CYS A 140 43.91 -28.82 -0.48
CA CYS A 140 44.63 -29.81 0.31
C CYS A 140 45.96 -30.16 -0.37
N HIS A 141 46.84 -30.88 0.33
CA HIS A 141 48.09 -31.35 -0.25
C HIS A 141 47.83 -32.28 -1.44
N ASN A 142 48.64 -32.13 -2.50
CA ASN A 142 48.51 -32.93 -3.72
C ASN A 142 48.69 -34.45 -3.50
N SER A 143 49.31 -34.85 -2.38
CA SER A 143 49.49 -36.25 -2.00
C SER A 143 48.19 -36.96 -1.53
N VAL A 144 47.15 -36.20 -1.18
CA VAL A 144 45.89 -36.77 -0.67
C VAL A 144 45.04 -37.30 -1.84
N LYS A 145 44.65 -38.58 -1.80
CA LYS A 145 43.75 -39.14 -2.82
C LYS A 145 42.31 -38.72 -2.56
N LEU A 146 41.72 -37.95 -3.47
CA LEU A 146 40.33 -37.46 -3.36
C LEU A 146 39.35 -38.40 -4.07
N ASN A 147 38.23 -38.70 -3.40
CA ASN A 147 37.09 -39.39 -4.01
C ASN A 147 35.95 -38.39 -4.27
N ARG A 148 35.55 -38.23 -5.52
CA ARG A 148 34.47 -37.33 -5.96
C ARG A 148 33.17 -38.05 -6.32
N SER A 149 33.16 -39.38 -6.24
CA SER A 149 31.96 -40.19 -6.46
C SER A 149 31.12 -40.16 -5.18
N ILE A 150 30.07 -39.35 -5.19
CA ILE A 150 29.13 -39.18 -4.07
C ILE A 150 27.91 -40.06 -4.30
N ASN A 151 27.62 -40.92 -3.34
CA ASN A 151 26.45 -41.81 -3.36
C ASN A 151 25.41 -41.34 -2.33
N ASN A 152 24.14 -41.73 -2.53
CA ASN A 152 23.07 -41.40 -1.58
C ASN A 152 23.36 -41.94 -0.17
N GLU A 153 23.99 -43.13 -0.07
CA GLU A 153 24.39 -43.76 1.19
C GLU A 153 25.38 -42.95 2.02
N ASP A 154 26.17 -42.07 1.39
CA ASP A 154 27.13 -41.23 2.10
C ASP A 154 26.47 -40.26 3.08
N ILE A 155 25.17 -39.97 2.92
CA ILE A 155 24.42 -39.10 3.84
C ILE A 155 24.40 -39.66 5.27
N THR A 156 24.49 -40.98 5.42
CA THR A 156 24.48 -41.66 6.72
C THR A 156 25.72 -41.34 7.57
N LYS A 157 26.80 -40.87 6.94
CA LYS A 157 28.06 -40.48 7.60
C LYS A 157 27.99 -39.12 8.29
N PHE A 158 26.95 -38.32 8.01
CA PHE A 158 26.84 -36.95 8.47
C PHE A 158 25.61 -36.73 9.34
N ASN A 159 25.72 -35.74 10.22
CA ASN A 159 24.55 -35.12 10.84
C ASN A 159 24.01 -34.04 9.91
N MET A 160 22.70 -33.81 9.95
CA MET A 160 22.00 -32.93 9.04
C MET A 160 21.22 -31.88 9.82
N THR A 161 21.12 -30.69 9.22
CA THR A 161 20.15 -29.66 9.60
C THR A 161 19.40 -29.22 8.37
N PHE A 162 18.08 -29.10 8.49
CA PHE A 162 17.24 -28.53 7.44
C PHE A 162 16.30 -27.52 8.09
N ASN A 163 16.50 -26.25 7.79
CA ASN A 163 15.77 -25.16 8.41
C ASN A 163 14.51 -24.89 7.59
N ILE A 164 13.41 -25.51 8.00
CA ILE A 164 12.12 -25.39 7.32
C ILE A 164 11.00 -25.09 8.31
N VAL A 165 10.02 -24.33 7.84
CA VAL A 165 8.83 -23.95 8.61
C VAL A 165 7.59 -24.45 7.86
N PRO A 166 6.72 -25.27 8.47
CA PRO A 166 5.52 -25.76 7.82
C PRO A 166 4.47 -24.63 7.68
N GLU A 167 3.64 -24.70 6.63
CA GLU A 167 2.50 -23.79 6.44
C GLU A 167 1.44 -23.97 7.53
N LYS A 168 1.17 -25.23 7.91
CA LYS A 168 0.24 -25.60 8.98
C LYS A 168 0.96 -26.34 10.11
N PRO A 169 0.62 -26.11 11.39
CA PRO A 169 1.21 -26.87 12.48
C PRO A 169 0.76 -28.34 12.42
N LEU A 170 1.57 -29.24 12.97
CA LEU A 170 1.33 -30.69 12.93
C LEU A 170 -0.02 -31.10 13.54
N VAL A 171 -0.55 -30.33 14.49
CA VAL A 171 -1.81 -30.60 15.18
C VAL A 171 -3.03 -30.44 14.27
N ASP A 172 -2.93 -29.60 13.23
CA ASP A 172 -4.05 -29.24 12.36
C ASP A 172 -4.11 -30.09 11.08
N ILE A 173 -3.23 -31.08 10.94
CA ILE A 173 -3.13 -31.92 9.74
C ILE A 173 -3.16 -33.41 10.08
N ASP A 174 -3.76 -34.21 9.19
CA ASP A 174 -3.53 -35.64 9.19
C ASP A 174 -2.28 -35.95 8.33
N ILE A 175 -1.21 -36.36 8.99
CA ILE A 175 0.07 -36.66 8.35
C ILE A 175 -0.01 -37.85 7.37
N ASN A 176 -0.99 -38.76 7.55
CA ASN A 176 -1.21 -39.89 6.64
C ASN A 176 -2.03 -39.51 5.40
N SER A 177 -2.65 -38.33 5.40
CA SER A 177 -3.40 -37.83 4.24
C SER A 177 -2.49 -37.66 3.02
N LEU A 178 -3.04 -37.85 1.83
CA LEU A 178 -2.38 -37.59 0.54
C LEU A 178 -2.47 -36.12 0.10
N GLU A 179 -3.05 -35.24 0.92
CA GLU A 179 -3.07 -33.79 0.65
C GLU A 179 -1.65 -33.23 0.55
N VAL A 180 -1.43 -32.27 -0.33
CA VAL A 180 -0.10 -31.66 -0.51
C VAL A 180 0.12 -30.66 0.62
N GLU A 181 1.18 -30.87 1.40
CA GLU A 181 1.61 -29.93 2.44
C GLU A 181 2.82 -29.12 1.98
N LYS A 182 2.85 -27.84 2.40
CA LYS A 182 3.88 -26.88 1.99
C LYS A 182 4.76 -26.48 3.17
N PHE A 183 6.06 -26.35 2.88
CA PHE A 183 7.10 -25.99 3.82
C PHE A 183 7.96 -24.87 3.23
N PHE A 184 8.40 -23.94 4.06
CA PHE A 184 9.16 -22.76 3.65
C PHE A 184 10.60 -22.83 4.16
N TYR A 185 11.56 -22.70 3.24
CA TYR A 185 12.99 -22.75 3.57
C TYR A 185 13.42 -21.47 4.29
N ASN A 186 14.02 -21.60 5.49
CA ASN A 186 14.34 -20.50 6.40
C ASN A 186 13.15 -19.54 6.65
N GLY A 187 11.91 -20.03 6.52
CA GLY A 187 10.70 -19.21 6.65
C GLY A 187 10.43 -18.27 5.47
N ASN A 188 11.17 -18.37 4.37
CA ASN A 188 10.94 -17.55 3.17
C ASN A 188 9.78 -18.13 2.33
N LYS A 189 8.69 -17.37 2.19
CA LYS A 189 7.50 -17.78 1.43
C LYS A 189 7.73 -17.99 -0.06
N ASP A 190 8.69 -17.28 -0.64
CA ASP A 190 9.01 -17.38 -2.05
C ASP A 190 9.83 -18.65 -2.37
N ASN A 191 10.39 -19.32 -1.35
CA ASN A 191 11.20 -20.52 -1.49
C ASN A 191 10.58 -21.68 -0.71
N SER A 192 9.66 -22.40 -1.35
CA SER A 192 8.89 -23.47 -0.74
C SER A 192 9.16 -24.85 -1.33
N LEU A 193 9.08 -25.86 -0.46
CA LEU A 193 9.02 -27.27 -0.81
C LEU A 193 7.60 -27.79 -0.53
N SER A 194 7.05 -28.62 -1.43
CA SER A 194 5.75 -29.25 -1.24
C SER A 194 5.85 -30.75 -1.42
N THR A 195 5.08 -31.51 -0.64
CA THR A 195 5.02 -32.96 -0.75
C THR A 195 3.65 -33.51 -0.36
N SER A 196 3.20 -34.52 -1.10
CA SER A 196 2.04 -35.34 -0.73
C SER A 196 2.42 -36.63 0.00
N SER A 197 3.71 -37.01 0.01
CA SER A 197 4.16 -38.26 0.66
C SER A 197 4.06 -38.15 2.19
N PRO A 198 3.32 -39.05 2.86
CA PRO A 198 3.28 -39.10 4.33
C PRO A 198 4.65 -39.26 4.98
N TYR A 199 5.55 -40.02 4.33
CA TYR A 199 6.89 -40.27 4.85
C TYR A 199 7.74 -39.01 4.81
N MET A 200 7.70 -38.27 3.70
CA MET A 200 8.43 -37.00 3.58
C MET A 200 7.83 -35.92 4.49
N LYS A 201 6.50 -35.86 4.66
CA LYS A 201 5.87 -34.97 5.66
C LYS A 201 6.45 -35.22 7.04
N ALA A 202 6.50 -36.48 7.48
CA ALA A 202 7.06 -36.85 8.78
C ALA A 202 8.53 -36.41 8.96
N VAL A 203 9.35 -36.56 7.91
CA VAL A 203 10.74 -36.09 7.90
C VAL A 203 10.81 -34.56 8.01
N LEU A 204 10.01 -33.84 7.21
CA LEU A 204 10.03 -32.39 7.18
C LEU A 204 9.52 -31.77 8.50
N TYR A 205 8.47 -32.33 9.10
CA TYR A 205 8.03 -31.90 10.44
C TYR A 205 9.10 -32.17 11.51
N THR A 206 9.79 -33.31 11.45
CA THR A 206 10.90 -33.62 12.37
C THR A 206 12.03 -32.59 12.25
N PHE A 207 12.35 -32.13 11.04
CA PHE A 207 13.31 -31.04 10.83
C PHE A 207 12.81 -29.70 11.36
N SER A 208 11.52 -29.38 11.18
CA SER A 208 10.91 -28.13 11.67
C SER A 208 10.91 -28.00 13.20
N GLU A 209 10.85 -29.12 13.92
CA GLU A 209 10.95 -29.16 15.39
C GLU A 209 12.40 -29.05 15.89
N ASN A 210 13.38 -29.33 15.02
CA ASN A 210 14.81 -29.40 15.35
C ASN A 210 15.64 -28.40 14.52
N ILE A 211 15.08 -27.22 14.27
CA ILE A 211 15.73 -26.16 13.49
C ILE A 211 17.12 -25.87 14.08
N ASN A 212 18.12 -25.78 13.20
CA ASN A 212 19.54 -25.61 13.55
C ASN A 212 20.15 -26.71 14.44
N ASN A 213 19.45 -27.75 14.90
CA ASN A 213 20.05 -28.80 15.73
C ASN A 213 20.47 -30.00 14.85
N PRO A 214 21.78 -30.33 14.76
CA PRO A 214 22.23 -31.44 13.92
C PRO A 214 21.65 -32.78 14.35
N MET A 215 21.07 -33.54 13.42
CA MET A 215 20.56 -34.89 13.68
C MET A 215 21.17 -35.90 12.72
N SER A 216 21.54 -37.08 13.23
CA SER A 216 21.98 -38.22 12.41
C SER A 216 20.82 -38.79 11.61
N PHE A 217 21.11 -39.41 10.46
CA PHE A 217 20.13 -40.06 9.59
C PHE A 217 19.16 -41.00 10.34
N ASP A 218 19.67 -41.89 11.18
CA ASP A 218 18.82 -42.85 11.92
C ASP A 218 17.89 -42.17 12.92
N LYS A 219 18.38 -41.15 13.64
CA LYS A 219 17.53 -40.38 14.57
C LYS A 219 16.39 -39.67 13.85
N ILE A 220 16.65 -39.09 12.68
CA ILE A 220 15.61 -38.46 11.86
C ILE A 220 14.56 -39.50 11.46
N ALA A 221 14.99 -40.65 10.95
CA ALA A 221 14.09 -41.72 10.53
C ALA A 221 13.23 -42.25 11.70
N VAL A 222 13.83 -42.48 12.88
CA VAL A 222 13.13 -42.96 14.07
C VAL A 222 12.14 -41.92 14.60
N SER A 223 12.55 -40.65 14.72
CA SER A 223 11.65 -39.57 15.18
C SER A 223 10.50 -39.33 14.20
N SER A 224 10.75 -39.42 12.90
CA SER A 224 9.71 -39.34 11.87
C SER A 224 8.76 -40.53 11.97
N SER A 225 9.27 -41.74 12.21
CA SER A 225 8.44 -42.94 12.37
C SER A 225 7.51 -42.85 13.57
N LYS A 226 7.94 -42.23 14.68
CA LYS A 226 7.07 -42.00 15.85
C LYS A 226 5.84 -41.14 15.50
N LYS A 227 5.97 -40.19 14.57
CA LYS A 227 4.83 -39.38 14.09
C LYS A 227 3.84 -40.18 13.25
N LEU A 228 4.28 -41.29 12.67
CA LEU A 228 3.46 -42.27 11.93
C LEU A 228 3.17 -43.54 12.76
N GLN A 229 3.05 -43.42 14.08
CA GLN A 229 2.73 -44.53 14.99
C GLN A 229 3.75 -45.70 15.00
N GLY A 230 4.97 -45.50 14.49
CA GLY A 230 6.10 -46.43 14.65
C GLY A 230 6.20 -47.61 13.66
N THR A 231 5.29 -47.73 12.68
CA THR A 231 5.19 -48.93 11.82
C THR A 231 5.89 -48.83 10.46
N LYS A 232 6.41 -47.65 10.08
CA LYS A 232 6.87 -47.31 8.71
C LYS A 232 8.33 -46.87 8.58
N LEU A 233 9.21 -47.40 9.44
CA LEU A 233 10.61 -46.96 9.50
C LEU A 233 11.40 -47.22 8.20
N ASN A 234 11.19 -48.37 7.55
CA ASN A 234 11.95 -48.74 6.35
C ASN A 234 11.55 -47.90 5.13
N GLU A 235 10.26 -47.62 4.98
CA GLU A 235 9.74 -46.75 3.92
C GLU A 235 10.27 -45.32 4.07
N ILE A 236 10.27 -44.77 5.30
CA ILE A 236 10.88 -43.47 5.60
C ILE A 236 12.36 -43.44 5.25
N LYS A 237 13.13 -44.46 5.68
CA LYS A 237 14.56 -44.55 5.37
C LYS A 237 14.81 -44.56 3.87
N THR A 238 14.04 -45.35 3.12
CA THR A 238 14.20 -45.49 1.67
C THR A 238 13.91 -44.18 0.94
N GLU A 239 12.77 -43.53 1.24
CA GLU A 239 12.41 -42.27 0.59
C GLU A 239 13.35 -41.13 0.99
N PHE A 240 13.73 -41.06 2.27
CA PHE A 240 14.65 -40.02 2.74
C PHE A 240 16.04 -40.20 2.10
N LEU A 241 16.56 -41.43 2.04
CA LEU A 241 17.84 -41.74 1.40
C LEU A 241 17.87 -41.34 -0.08
N ALA A 242 16.77 -41.57 -0.80
CA ALA A 242 16.66 -41.23 -2.22
C ALA A 242 16.76 -39.72 -2.51
N ASN A 243 16.37 -38.87 -1.55
CA ASN A 243 16.25 -37.42 -1.75
C ASN A 243 17.31 -36.59 -1.00
N ALA A 244 17.81 -37.07 0.15
CA ALA A 244 18.61 -36.26 1.06
C ALA A 244 19.90 -35.71 0.43
N MET A 245 20.70 -36.57 -0.22
CA MET A 245 21.97 -36.14 -0.82
C MET A 245 21.75 -35.13 -1.95
N LYS A 246 20.70 -35.29 -2.75
CA LYS A 246 20.33 -34.31 -3.79
C LYS A 246 20.04 -32.94 -3.18
N LEU A 247 19.29 -32.90 -2.08
CA LEU A 247 18.97 -31.66 -1.37
C LEU A 247 20.21 -31.03 -0.71
N VAL A 248 21.19 -31.83 -0.28
CA VAL A 248 22.50 -31.35 0.19
C VAL A 248 23.28 -30.69 -0.94
N LEU A 249 23.40 -31.39 -2.08
CA LEU A 249 24.11 -30.87 -3.25
C LEU A 249 23.44 -29.63 -3.83
N GLN A 250 22.14 -29.43 -3.62
CA GLN A 250 21.44 -28.19 -4.00
C GLN A 250 21.56 -27.06 -2.95
N GLY A 251 22.07 -27.36 -1.75
CA GLY A 251 22.28 -26.39 -0.66
C GLY A 251 21.08 -26.19 0.26
N TYR A 252 20.05 -27.04 0.19
CA TYR A 252 18.89 -26.96 1.08
C TYR A 252 19.17 -27.62 2.44
N ILE A 253 19.74 -28.83 2.43
CA ILE A 253 20.15 -29.53 3.66
C ILE A 253 21.62 -29.23 3.91
N ASN A 254 21.95 -28.78 5.13
CA ASN A 254 23.33 -28.63 5.56
C ASN A 254 23.80 -29.90 6.25
N ILE A 255 24.96 -30.42 5.86
CA ILE A 255 25.64 -31.54 6.52
C ILE A 255 26.74 -31.04 7.45
N THR A 256 26.96 -31.76 8.54
CA THR A 256 28.01 -31.45 9.52
C THR A 256 28.47 -32.72 10.24
N LEU A 257 29.73 -32.73 10.68
CA LEU A 257 30.26 -33.74 11.58
C LEU A 257 30.00 -33.38 13.06
N GLN A 258 29.46 -32.20 13.34
CA GLN A 258 29.09 -31.81 14.69
C GLN A 258 27.91 -32.65 15.19
N ASN A 259 28.03 -33.16 16.42
CA ASN A 259 26.97 -33.92 17.07
C ASN A 259 25.78 -33.03 17.45
N ALA A 260 24.63 -33.68 17.68
CA ALA A 260 23.44 -33.04 18.22
C ALA A 260 23.80 -32.26 19.49
N ARG A 261 23.31 -31.03 19.58
CA ARG A 261 23.55 -30.19 20.75
C ARG A 261 22.67 -30.68 21.89
N LYS A 262 23.19 -30.65 23.12
CA LYS A 262 22.41 -30.96 24.32
C LYS A 262 21.24 -29.98 24.41
N GLU A 263 20.09 -30.48 24.85
CA GLU A 263 18.93 -29.63 25.18
C GLU A 263 19.38 -28.49 26.10
N VAL A 264 19.00 -27.27 25.71
CA VAL A 264 19.33 -26.07 26.48
C VAL A 264 18.35 -26.03 27.63
N ASN A 265 18.87 -25.95 28.87
CA ASN A 265 18.03 -25.65 30.01
C ASN A 265 17.50 -24.22 29.83
N LEU A 266 16.20 -24.11 29.55
CA LEU A 266 15.55 -22.83 29.33
C LEU A 266 15.31 -22.08 30.64
N ASP A 267 15.19 -22.75 31.79
CA ASP A 267 14.93 -22.12 33.09
C ASP A 267 16.12 -21.27 33.55
N LYS A 268 17.34 -21.74 33.26
CA LYS A 268 18.60 -21.03 33.53
C LYS A 268 19.45 -20.96 32.26
N PRO A 269 19.13 -20.03 31.35
CA PRO A 269 19.74 -19.98 30.03
C PRO A 269 21.23 -19.65 30.14
N LYS A 270 22.04 -20.32 29.30
CA LYS A 270 23.49 -20.13 29.23
C LYS A 270 23.95 -19.83 27.81
N ALA A 271 24.43 -18.62 27.60
CA ALA A 271 25.10 -18.20 26.36
C ALA A 271 26.50 -18.82 26.24
N SER A 272 27.05 -18.84 25.02
CA SER A 272 28.43 -19.27 24.81
C SER A 272 29.40 -18.23 25.38
N LYS A 273 30.59 -18.67 25.80
CA LYS A 273 31.64 -17.76 26.31
C LYS A 273 31.99 -16.66 25.29
N LEU A 274 31.96 -16.97 24.00
CA LEU A 274 32.22 -16.02 22.92
C LEU A 274 31.13 -14.95 22.84
N ILE A 275 29.85 -15.35 22.87
CA ILE A 275 28.74 -14.39 22.87
C ILE A 275 28.83 -13.51 24.11
N SER A 276 29.04 -14.10 25.30
CA SER A 276 29.20 -13.35 26.54
C SER A 276 30.38 -12.35 26.47
N TYR A 277 31.49 -12.72 25.85
CA TYR A 277 32.62 -11.81 25.61
C TYR A 277 32.26 -10.68 24.63
N GLN A 278 31.62 -11.01 23.50
CA GLN A 278 31.22 -10.03 22.49
C GLN A 278 30.23 -9.01 23.06
N VAL A 279 29.16 -9.45 23.72
CA VAL A 279 28.16 -8.52 24.28
C VAL A 279 28.72 -7.61 25.38
N THR A 280 29.80 -8.02 26.05
CA THR A 280 30.46 -7.24 27.11
C THR A 280 31.56 -6.31 26.60
N HIS A 281 32.35 -6.72 25.60
CA HIS A 281 33.57 -6.01 25.19
C HIS A 281 33.46 -5.34 23.82
N THR A 282 32.44 -5.65 23.00
CA THR A 282 32.30 -5.06 21.67
C THR A 282 31.11 -4.10 21.59
N PRO A 283 31.23 -2.96 20.90
CA PRO A 283 30.11 -2.04 20.68
C PRO A 283 29.13 -2.56 19.61
N THR A 284 29.48 -3.62 18.87
CA THR A 284 28.69 -4.18 17.77
C THR A 284 27.35 -4.76 18.26
N MET A 285 26.35 -4.71 17.37
CA MET A 285 25.05 -5.40 17.51
C MET A 285 25.04 -6.74 16.78
N LEU A 286 26.22 -7.35 16.67
CA LEU A 286 26.47 -8.58 15.95
C LEU A 286 27.18 -9.53 16.90
N VAL A 287 26.67 -10.74 17.03
CA VAL A 287 27.28 -11.81 17.84
C VAL A 287 27.51 -13.03 16.97
N THR A 288 28.50 -13.84 17.35
CA THR A 288 28.87 -15.06 16.65
C THR A 288 28.30 -16.26 17.38
N ASN A 289 27.38 -16.98 16.74
CA ASN A 289 26.80 -18.18 17.32
C ASN A 289 27.80 -19.35 17.30
N GLN A 290 27.43 -20.48 17.90
CA GLN A 290 28.30 -21.67 17.93
C GLN A 290 28.58 -22.31 16.56
N ARG A 291 27.83 -21.93 15.52
CA ARG A 291 28.05 -22.35 14.13
C ARG A 291 28.99 -21.40 13.38
N HIS A 292 29.57 -20.43 14.09
CA HIS A 292 30.39 -19.36 13.52
C HIS A 292 29.62 -18.43 12.56
N GLU A 293 28.28 -18.38 12.69
CA GLU A 293 27.43 -17.46 11.92
C GLU A 293 27.28 -16.15 12.70
N VAL A 294 27.32 -15.04 11.97
CA VAL A 294 27.08 -13.72 12.53
C VAL A 294 25.58 -13.47 12.59
N VAL A 295 25.06 -13.25 13.80
CA VAL A 295 23.65 -13.00 14.08
C VAL A 295 23.51 -11.57 14.58
N ALA A 296 22.62 -10.80 13.95
CA ALA A 296 22.26 -9.48 14.41
C ALA A 296 21.36 -9.59 15.64
N ILE A 297 21.66 -8.78 16.66
CA ILE A 297 20.90 -8.70 17.91
C ILE A 297 20.54 -7.26 18.22
N ASN A 298 19.46 -7.05 18.95
CA ASN A 298 19.09 -5.72 19.43
C ASN A 298 19.73 -5.40 20.80
N LEU A 299 19.56 -4.16 21.27
CA LEU A 299 20.17 -3.71 22.52
C LEU A 299 19.64 -4.49 23.74
N PHE A 300 18.35 -4.82 23.78
CA PHE A 300 17.78 -5.66 24.83
C PHE A 300 18.42 -7.05 24.86
N GLU A 301 18.49 -7.73 23.72
CA GLU A 301 19.12 -9.04 23.58
C GLU A 301 20.59 -9.01 24.00
N LYS A 302 21.32 -7.94 23.63
CA LYS A 302 22.72 -7.76 24.05
C LYS A 302 22.88 -7.74 25.56
N PHE A 303 22.04 -6.96 26.26
CA PHE A 303 22.09 -6.91 27.72
C PHE A 303 21.54 -8.19 28.36
N ALA A 304 20.48 -8.81 27.82
CA ALA A 304 19.98 -10.09 28.32
C ALA A 304 21.04 -11.20 28.20
N LEU A 305 21.71 -11.32 27.05
CA LEU A 305 22.78 -12.29 26.79
C LEU A 305 23.99 -12.14 27.73
N ARG A 306 24.22 -10.94 28.29
CA ARG A 306 25.27 -10.71 29.31
C ARG A 306 25.00 -11.47 30.59
N TYR A 307 23.72 -11.64 30.96
CA TYR A 307 23.27 -12.27 32.21
C TYR A 307 22.86 -13.74 32.04
N MET A 308 22.85 -14.26 30.82
CA MET A 308 22.64 -15.68 30.52
C MET A 308 23.91 -16.50 30.77
N ASP A 309 24.29 -16.70 32.04
CA ASP A 309 25.48 -17.45 32.45
C ASP A 309 25.20 -18.88 32.92
N GLY A 310 23.91 -19.27 32.94
CA GLY A 310 23.42 -20.54 33.48
C GLY A 310 23.24 -20.56 35.00
N LYS A 311 23.44 -19.42 35.68
CA LYS A 311 23.16 -19.25 37.12
C LYS A 311 21.86 -18.47 37.34
N HIS A 312 21.66 -17.42 36.57
CA HIS A 312 20.50 -16.54 36.67
C HIS A 312 19.26 -17.19 36.03
N ASP A 313 18.15 -17.14 36.75
CA ASP A 313 16.83 -17.46 36.21
C ASP A 313 16.23 -16.27 35.45
N HIS A 314 15.05 -16.46 34.83
CA HIS A 314 14.40 -15.42 34.03
C HIS A 314 14.15 -14.13 34.80
N LYS A 315 13.76 -14.22 36.07
CA LYS A 315 13.45 -13.05 36.90
C LYS A 315 14.74 -12.27 37.19
N GLN A 316 15.80 -12.96 37.56
CA GLN A 316 17.10 -12.36 37.84
C GLN A 316 17.74 -11.71 36.60
N ILE A 317 17.54 -12.29 35.42
CA ILE A 317 17.97 -11.68 34.15
C ILE A 317 17.20 -10.38 33.89
N ILE A 318 15.87 -10.39 34.09
CA ILE A 318 15.04 -9.19 33.92
C ILE A 318 15.46 -8.09 34.89
N GLU A 319 15.65 -8.41 36.18
CA GLU A 319 16.13 -7.46 37.20
C GLU A 319 17.49 -6.86 36.84
N SER A 320 18.40 -7.66 36.29
CA SER A 320 19.73 -7.18 35.87
C SER A 320 19.65 -6.29 34.63
N VAL A 321 18.76 -6.59 33.68
CA VAL A 321 18.52 -5.73 32.51
C VAL A 321 17.81 -4.44 32.92
N MET A 322 16.91 -4.47 33.91
CA MET A 322 16.26 -3.28 34.46
C MET A 322 17.27 -2.25 34.97
N GLN A 323 18.37 -2.67 35.60
CA GLN A 323 19.41 -1.76 36.08
C GLN A 323 20.06 -0.94 34.95
N HIS A 324 20.16 -1.50 33.74
CA HIS A 324 20.62 -0.77 32.57
C HIS A 324 19.60 0.24 32.05
N VAL A 325 18.30 -0.03 32.27
CA VAL A 325 17.24 0.91 31.91
C VAL A 325 17.19 2.09 32.89
N THR A 326 17.32 1.82 34.19
CA THR A 326 17.29 2.84 35.24
C THR A 326 18.54 3.72 35.27
N SER A 327 19.71 3.16 34.96
CA SER A 327 20.96 3.93 34.78
C SER A 327 21.00 4.76 33.49
N GLY A 328 20.05 4.55 32.57
CA GLY A 328 19.96 5.28 31.30
C GLY A 328 20.85 4.73 30.18
N GLU A 329 21.55 3.62 30.39
CA GLU A 329 22.35 2.92 29.36
C GLU A 329 21.48 2.24 28.30
N MET A 330 20.25 1.86 28.68
CA MET A 330 19.22 1.34 27.78
C MET A 330 17.97 2.22 27.89
N ILE A 331 17.41 2.61 26.75
CA ILE A 331 16.13 3.30 26.70
C ILE A 331 15.11 2.33 26.13
N LEU A 332 14.24 1.81 26.97
CA LEU A 332 13.06 1.12 26.51
C LEU A 332 12.06 2.17 26.03
N SER A 333 11.65 2.06 24.77
CA SER A 333 10.64 2.94 24.21
C SER A 333 9.52 2.13 23.59
N ARG A 334 8.29 2.46 23.95
CA ARG A 334 7.09 1.99 23.25
C ARG A 334 6.57 3.14 22.39
N ASP A 335 6.46 2.89 21.09
CA ASP A 335 5.94 3.86 20.11
C ASP A 335 6.63 5.24 20.10
N GLY A 336 7.94 5.24 20.38
CA GLY A 336 8.77 6.44 20.39
C GLY A 336 8.77 7.22 21.71
N LYS A 337 8.18 6.69 22.80
CA LYS A 337 8.28 7.27 24.15
C LYS A 337 9.03 6.38 25.12
N LYS A 338 9.94 6.98 25.91
CA LYS A 338 10.74 6.32 26.95
C LYS A 338 9.85 5.87 28.11
N ILE A 339 10.00 4.62 28.52
CA ILE A 339 9.35 4.03 29.69
C ILE A 339 10.25 4.27 30.89
N GLU A 340 9.77 5.00 31.90
CA GLU A 340 10.56 5.41 33.08
C GLU A 340 10.07 4.77 34.39
N ASN A 341 8.91 4.13 34.38
CA ASN A 341 8.35 3.45 35.57
C ASN A 341 8.93 2.03 35.70
N ASN A 342 9.57 1.73 36.84
CA ASN A 342 10.24 0.45 37.10
C ASN A 342 9.31 -0.77 36.99
N ASP A 343 8.04 -0.66 37.38
CA ASP A 343 7.08 -1.78 37.29
C ASP A 343 6.62 -2.02 35.85
N GLU A 344 6.48 -0.95 35.06
CA GLU A 344 6.19 -1.04 33.63
C GLU A 344 7.42 -1.55 32.86
N ILE A 345 8.63 -1.11 33.20
CA ILE A 345 9.90 -1.60 32.65
C ILE A 345 10.03 -3.11 32.90
N SER A 346 9.79 -3.57 34.13
CA SER A 346 9.86 -5.00 34.48
C SER A 346 8.85 -5.83 33.67
N LYS A 347 7.61 -5.36 33.60
CA LYS A 347 6.53 -6.01 32.85
C LYS A 347 6.82 -6.03 31.33
N GLU A 348 7.42 -4.98 30.80
CA GLU A 348 7.85 -4.91 29.40
C GLU A 348 9.04 -5.82 29.10
N LEU A 349 10.06 -5.86 29.96
CA LEU A 349 11.20 -6.76 29.79
C LEU A 349 10.77 -8.23 29.88
N ALA A 350 9.85 -8.55 30.81
CA ALA A 350 9.19 -9.85 30.86
C ALA A 350 8.39 -10.11 29.56
N ALA A 351 7.66 -9.11 29.07
CA ALA A 351 6.93 -9.15 27.81
C ALA A 351 7.79 -8.98 26.55
N PHE A 352 9.12 -8.85 26.63
CA PHE A 352 10.04 -9.02 25.51
C PHE A 352 10.63 -10.44 25.52
N LEU A 353 10.86 -10.99 26.73
CA LEU A 353 11.26 -12.38 26.92
C LEU A 353 10.14 -13.36 26.52
N GLN A 354 8.87 -12.99 26.75
CA GLN A 354 7.70 -13.85 26.52
C GLN A 354 7.19 -13.92 25.06
N PRO A 355 7.31 -12.91 24.18
CA PRO A 355 7.00 -13.03 22.74
C PRO A 355 8.11 -13.68 21.92
N THR A 356 9.32 -13.80 22.48
CA THR A 356 10.25 -14.90 22.13
C THR A 356 9.63 -16.29 22.43
N LEU A 357 8.59 -16.34 23.27
CA LEU A 357 7.81 -17.51 23.67
C LEU A 357 6.28 -17.38 23.40
N THR A 358 5.89 -16.60 22.38
CA THR A 358 4.54 -16.54 21.76
C THR A 358 3.34 -15.89 22.51
N LYS A 359 2.73 -14.90 21.82
CA LYS A 359 1.32 -14.85 21.37
C LYS A 359 0.17 -14.74 22.42
N PHE A 360 -0.15 -13.52 22.89
CA PHE A 360 -1.46 -13.23 23.50
C PHE A 360 -2.02 -11.84 23.16
N VAL A 361 -3.07 -11.79 22.33
CA VAL A 361 -3.96 -10.61 22.13
C VAL A 361 -5.44 -11.06 22.19
N ALA A 362 -5.79 -12.06 22.98
CA ALA A 362 -7.19 -12.52 23.08
C ALA A 362 -8.00 -11.81 24.18
N ASP A 363 -7.36 -11.22 25.20
CA ASP A 363 -8.04 -10.93 26.46
C ASP A 363 -8.65 -9.52 26.58
N ALA A 364 -8.27 -8.56 25.71
CA ALA A 364 -8.81 -7.19 25.76
C ALA A 364 -10.17 -7.01 25.05
N PHE A 365 -10.53 -7.89 24.11
CA PHE A 365 -11.76 -7.77 23.31
C PHE A 365 -13.02 -8.26 24.05
N LEU A 366 -12.87 -9.20 24.98
CA LEU A 366 -13.99 -9.82 25.69
C LEU A 366 -14.69 -8.85 26.65
N VAL A 367 -13.91 -7.99 27.31
CA VAL A 367 -14.39 -7.05 28.34
C VAL A 367 -15.37 -6.03 27.76
N PHE A 368 -15.17 -5.62 26.50
CA PHE A 368 -15.96 -4.57 25.87
C PHE A 368 -17.31 -5.07 25.35
N LEU A 369 -17.36 -6.24 24.69
CA LEU A 369 -18.63 -6.84 24.26
C LEU A 369 -19.50 -7.25 25.46
N LEU A 370 -18.87 -7.66 26.56
CA LEU A 370 -19.57 -7.97 27.80
C LEU A 370 -20.31 -6.75 28.37
N PHE A 371 -19.74 -5.54 28.24
CA PHE A 371 -20.40 -4.31 28.68
C PHE A 371 -21.70 -3.99 27.89
N PHE A 372 -21.70 -4.15 26.56
CA PHE A 372 -22.91 -3.90 25.76
C PHE A 372 -24.02 -4.91 26.06
N LEU A 373 -23.67 -6.17 26.32
CA LEU A 373 -24.59 -7.21 26.75
C LEU A 373 -25.18 -6.91 28.13
N ILE A 374 -24.34 -6.55 29.10
CA ILE A 374 -24.79 -6.17 30.45
C ILE A 374 -25.69 -4.92 30.38
N PHE A 375 -25.32 -3.92 29.58
CA PHE A 375 -26.16 -2.73 29.45
C PHE A 375 -27.53 -3.07 28.85
N ALA A 376 -27.60 -3.79 27.73
CA ALA A 376 -28.85 -4.05 27.03
C ALA A 376 -29.82 -4.95 27.79
N TYR A 377 -29.31 -5.95 28.51
CA TYR A 377 -30.13 -7.00 29.14
C TYR A 377 -30.21 -6.91 30.67
N VAL A 378 -29.35 -6.11 31.32
CA VAL A 378 -29.32 -6.00 32.78
C VAL A 378 -29.58 -4.57 33.25
N ILE A 379 -28.88 -3.58 32.70
CA ILE A 379 -28.98 -2.18 33.17
C ILE A 379 -30.20 -1.48 32.55
N TYR A 380 -30.38 -1.59 31.23
CA TYR A 380 -31.42 -0.91 30.48
C TYR A 380 -32.85 -1.39 30.79
N PRO A 381 -33.11 -2.67 31.13
CA PRO A 381 -34.45 -3.08 31.58
C PRO A 381 -34.78 -2.67 33.03
N ASN A 382 -33.79 -2.28 33.83
CA ASN A 382 -33.94 -2.00 35.28
C ASN A 382 -33.57 -0.54 35.63
N GLN A 383 -33.97 0.42 34.79
CA GLN A 383 -33.46 1.80 34.83
C GLN A 383 -33.81 2.52 36.13
N GLU A 384 -34.99 2.24 36.69
CA GLU A 384 -35.48 2.85 37.92
C GLU A 384 -34.61 2.48 39.14
N PHE A 385 -33.90 1.36 39.09
CA PHE A 385 -32.96 0.97 40.14
C PHE A 385 -31.62 1.74 40.03
N TYR A 386 -31.19 2.08 38.82
CA TYR A 386 -29.86 2.64 38.57
C TYR A 386 -29.85 4.17 38.39
N HIS A 387 -31.00 4.80 38.12
CA HIS A 387 -31.13 6.24 37.91
C HIS A 387 -32.03 6.91 38.95
N PRO A 388 -31.64 8.07 39.50
CA PRO A 388 -32.52 8.86 40.36
C PRO A 388 -33.80 9.30 39.63
N ASN A 389 -34.86 9.50 40.41
CA ASN A 389 -36.17 9.92 39.89
C ASN A 389 -36.10 11.35 39.33
N ALA A 390 -36.95 11.64 38.33
CA ALA A 390 -36.95 12.92 37.62
C ALA A 390 -37.14 14.13 38.56
N GLU A 391 -37.98 14.00 39.59
CA GLU A 391 -38.19 15.05 40.60
C GLU A 391 -36.94 15.32 41.44
N GLN A 392 -36.15 14.29 41.77
CA GLN A 392 -34.90 14.46 42.51
C GLN A 392 -33.85 15.16 41.66
N ILE A 393 -33.80 14.86 40.36
CA ILE A 393 -32.93 15.54 39.40
C ILE A 393 -33.34 17.00 39.28
N GLU A 394 -34.64 17.31 39.08
CA GLU A 394 -35.11 18.70 38.96
C GLU A 394 -34.98 19.49 40.27
N HIS A 395 -35.14 18.85 41.43
CA HIS A 395 -34.85 19.47 42.73
C HIS A 395 -33.35 19.78 42.91
N LEU A 396 -32.45 18.90 42.45
CA LEU A 396 -31.01 19.18 42.46
C LEU A 396 -30.65 20.29 41.45
N VAL A 397 -31.35 20.36 40.32
CA VAL A 397 -31.21 21.44 39.34
C VAL A 397 -31.69 22.77 39.92
N SER A 398 -32.77 22.79 40.71
CA SER A 398 -33.27 24.03 41.33
C SER A 398 -32.36 24.54 42.44
N LEU A 399 -31.71 23.64 43.20
CA LEU A 399 -30.71 23.97 44.20
C LEU A 399 -29.39 24.46 43.59
N TYR A 400 -29.02 23.93 42.41
CA TYR A 400 -27.78 24.26 41.71
C TYR A 400 -28.02 24.59 40.23
N PRO A 401 -28.70 25.70 39.93
CA PRO A 401 -29.14 26.04 38.57
C PRO A 401 -27.98 26.21 37.57
N ASN A 402 -26.81 26.62 38.06
CA ASN A 402 -25.59 26.76 37.26
C ASN A 402 -25.01 25.40 36.80
N PHE A 403 -25.37 24.29 37.45
CA PHE A 403 -24.92 22.93 37.11
C PHE A 403 -26.01 22.07 36.47
N ARG A 404 -27.12 22.68 36.02
CA ARG A 404 -28.32 21.93 35.61
C ARG A 404 -28.05 20.80 34.63
N TRP A 405 -27.18 21.05 33.66
CA TRP A 405 -26.87 20.10 32.60
C TRP A 405 -26.00 18.94 33.09
N PHE A 406 -25.07 19.23 34.00
CA PHE A 406 -24.22 18.20 34.62
C PHE A 406 -25.04 17.27 35.50
N ILE A 407 -25.97 17.84 36.28
CA ILE A 407 -26.89 17.10 37.16
C ILE A 407 -27.81 16.19 36.33
N LYS A 408 -28.33 16.69 35.20
CA LYS A 408 -29.14 15.87 34.28
C LYS A 408 -28.35 14.72 33.64
N ILE A 409 -27.09 14.93 33.25
CA ILE A 409 -26.21 13.89 32.69
C ILE A 409 -25.85 12.84 33.75
N MET A 410 -25.46 13.25 34.96
CA MET A 410 -25.12 12.34 36.04
C MET A 410 -26.33 11.56 36.57
N GLY A 411 -27.52 12.19 36.58
CA GLY A 411 -28.78 11.51 36.90
C GLY A 411 -29.12 10.38 35.93
N LYS A 412 -28.57 10.42 34.71
CA LYS A 412 -28.74 9.38 33.68
C LYS A 412 -27.38 8.81 33.23
N TRP A 413 -26.50 8.55 34.19
CA TRP A 413 -25.09 8.21 33.95
C TRP A 413 -24.88 6.98 33.05
N SER A 414 -25.69 5.93 33.17
CA SER A 414 -25.47 4.71 32.39
C SER A 414 -25.71 4.95 30.89
N TYR A 415 -26.66 5.81 30.53
CA TYR A 415 -26.86 6.26 29.15
C TYR A 415 -25.70 7.07 28.62
N ALA A 416 -25.14 7.94 29.46
CA ALA A 416 -23.95 8.71 29.11
C ALA A 416 -22.74 7.78 28.85
N ILE A 417 -22.52 6.75 29.68
CA ILE A 417 -21.44 5.77 29.47
C ILE A 417 -21.68 4.93 28.22
N MET A 418 -22.92 4.49 27.96
CA MET A 418 -23.26 3.76 26.73
C MET A 418 -22.94 4.61 25.48
N TYR A 419 -23.36 5.88 25.47
CA TYR A 419 -23.04 6.80 24.39
C TYR A 419 -21.53 6.97 24.20
N VAL A 420 -20.79 7.19 25.29
CA VAL A 420 -19.32 7.31 25.26
C VAL A 420 -18.65 6.04 24.75
N CYS A 421 -19.08 4.86 25.20
CA CYS A 421 -18.56 3.58 24.73
C CYS A 421 -18.88 3.34 23.25
N ALA A 422 -20.09 3.67 22.79
CA ALA A 422 -20.48 3.52 21.39
C ALA A 422 -19.68 4.43 20.43
N GLU A 423 -19.47 5.69 20.84
CA GLU A 423 -18.66 6.66 20.08
C GLU A 423 -17.16 6.30 20.08
N LEU A 424 -16.61 5.90 21.23
CA LEU A 424 -15.20 5.51 21.33
C LEU A 424 -14.89 4.20 20.57
N TRP A 425 -15.83 3.26 20.54
CA TRP A 425 -15.63 1.95 19.90
C TRP A 425 -15.47 2.06 18.38
N SER A 426 -16.35 2.81 17.72
CA SER A 426 -16.33 2.95 16.26
C SER A 426 -15.22 3.89 15.78
N ALA A 427 -15.02 5.01 16.46
CA ALA A 427 -14.06 6.04 16.03
C ALA A 427 -12.61 5.69 16.37
N VAL A 428 -12.37 5.00 17.51
CA VAL A 428 -11.02 4.77 18.04
C VAL A 428 -10.58 3.32 17.83
N ILE A 429 -11.36 2.32 18.27
CA ILE A 429 -10.90 0.92 18.27
C ILE A 429 -10.92 0.31 16.87
N ILE A 430 -12.02 0.41 16.12
CA ILE A 430 -12.09 -0.14 14.74
C ILE A 430 -11.06 0.55 13.84
N ASN A 431 -10.89 1.86 14.00
CA ASN A 431 -9.93 2.65 13.25
C ASN A 431 -8.48 2.21 13.60
N LEU A 432 -8.14 2.09 14.89
CA LEU A 432 -6.83 1.59 15.34
C LEU A 432 -6.55 0.16 14.86
N MET A 433 -7.49 -0.77 15.03
CA MET A 433 -7.34 -2.16 14.56
C MET A 433 -7.15 -2.22 13.05
N PHE A 434 -7.93 -1.45 12.30
CA PHE A 434 -7.85 -1.36 10.86
C PHE A 434 -6.48 -0.84 10.42
N TRP A 435 -5.98 0.25 11.03
CA TRP A 435 -4.66 0.80 10.70
C TRP A 435 -3.53 -0.13 11.12
N GLN A 436 -3.62 -0.77 12.28
CA GLN A 436 -2.64 -1.74 12.75
C GLN A 436 -2.58 -2.97 11.82
N PHE A 437 -3.73 -3.45 11.37
CA PHE A 437 -3.84 -4.54 10.40
C PHE A 437 -3.34 -4.15 8.99
N ALA A 438 -3.71 -2.97 8.50
CA ALA A 438 -3.26 -2.46 7.21
C ALA A 438 -1.74 -2.23 7.18
N ASN A 439 -1.16 -1.73 8.27
CA ASN A 439 0.29 -1.55 8.40
C ASN A 439 1.03 -2.87 8.56
N ASN A 440 0.38 -3.89 9.12
CA ASN A 440 0.93 -5.24 9.22
C ASN A 440 0.89 -6.03 7.90
N ILE A 441 0.19 -5.56 6.85
CA ILE A 441 0.05 -6.27 5.56
C ILE A 441 0.61 -5.48 4.39
N PHE A 442 0.51 -4.16 4.41
CA PHE A 442 0.99 -3.29 3.34
C PHE A 442 2.25 -2.55 3.79
N ASP A 443 3.32 -2.68 3.01
CA ASP A 443 4.49 -1.80 3.11
C ASP A 443 4.03 -0.33 2.98
N THR A 444 4.55 0.58 3.82
CA THR A 444 4.10 1.98 3.97
C THR A 444 4.09 2.77 2.64
N SER A 445 4.92 2.35 1.67
CA SER A 445 4.98 2.89 0.31
C SER A 445 3.80 2.45 -0.58
N LYS A 446 3.34 1.20 -0.44
CA LYS A 446 2.23 0.59 -1.21
C LYS A 446 0.87 0.91 -0.59
N ALA A 447 0.82 1.03 0.75
CA ALA A 447 -0.40 1.28 1.52
C ALA A 447 -1.10 2.60 1.16
N LYS A 448 -0.34 3.64 0.82
CA LYS A 448 -0.85 4.96 0.38
C LYS A 448 -1.80 4.90 -0.81
N ARG A 449 -1.69 3.88 -1.68
CA ARG A 449 -2.57 3.68 -2.84
C ARG A 449 -3.92 3.07 -2.46
N PHE A 450 -3.98 2.32 -1.36
CA PHE A 450 -5.17 1.59 -0.92
C PHE A 450 -5.93 2.32 0.18
N TYR A 451 -5.28 3.21 0.96
CA TYR A 451 -5.95 3.98 2.01
C TYR A 451 -7.17 4.80 1.54
N PRO A 452 -7.16 5.47 0.37
CA PRO A 452 -8.36 6.16 -0.11
C PRO A 452 -9.51 5.21 -0.45
N ILE A 453 -9.19 4.02 -0.99
CA ILE A 453 -10.17 2.99 -1.35
C ILE A 453 -10.79 2.40 -0.08
N LEU A 454 -9.97 2.13 0.93
CA LEU A 454 -10.44 1.56 2.20
C LEU A 454 -11.23 2.59 3.03
N GLY A 455 -10.85 3.87 2.99
CA GLY A 455 -11.66 4.96 3.55
C GLY A 455 -13.03 5.11 2.86
N MET A 456 -13.10 4.90 1.54
CA MET A 456 -14.38 4.83 0.81
C MET A 456 -15.24 3.63 1.22
N VAL A 457 -14.62 2.47 1.50
CA VAL A 457 -15.34 1.28 2.01
C VAL A 457 -15.92 1.54 3.40
N GLY A 458 -15.23 2.30 4.26
CA GLY A 458 -15.76 2.74 5.56
C GLY A 458 -17.08 3.53 5.45
N ASN A 459 -17.25 4.34 4.40
CA ASN A 459 -18.48 5.09 4.14
C ASN A 459 -19.65 4.20 3.71
N VAL A 460 -19.40 2.98 3.20
CA VAL A 460 -20.46 1.98 2.91
C VAL A 460 -21.10 1.49 4.22
N GLY A 461 -20.33 1.45 5.32
CA GLY A 461 -20.84 1.13 6.65
C GLY A 461 -21.86 2.14 7.16
N LEU A 462 -21.67 3.44 6.91
CA LEU A 462 -22.66 4.48 7.25
C LEU A 462 -23.97 4.32 6.47
N ILE A 463 -23.89 3.96 5.18
CA ILE A 463 -25.08 3.75 4.34
C ILE A 463 -25.88 2.53 4.83
N LEU A 464 -25.19 1.43 5.20
CA LEU A 464 -25.83 0.24 5.76
C LEU A 464 -26.44 0.50 7.14
N ALA A 465 -25.75 1.25 8.01
CA ALA A 465 -26.28 1.64 9.31
C ALA A 465 -27.54 2.52 9.18
N GLY A 466 -27.56 3.45 8.23
CA GLY A 466 -28.74 4.26 7.92
C GLY A 466 -29.94 3.41 7.46
N ASN A 467 -29.73 2.42 6.61
CA ASN A 467 -30.79 1.51 6.15
C ASN A 467 -31.32 0.61 7.27
N VAL A 468 -30.46 0.16 8.20
CA VAL A 468 -30.88 -0.59 9.39
C VAL A 468 -31.72 0.30 10.30
N LEU A 469 -31.31 1.56 10.54
CA LEU A 469 -32.08 2.52 11.33
C LEU A 469 -33.47 2.78 10.72
N VAL A 470 -33.55 2.95 9.39
CA VAL A 470 -34.80 3.14 8.64
C VAL A 470 -35.69 1.90 8.66
N ALA A 471 -35.10 0.71 8.58
CA ALA A 471 -35.84 -0.55 8.68
C ALA A 471 -36.49 -0.73 10.06
N PHE A 472 -35.82 -0.30 11.14
CA PHE A 472 -36.38 -0.33 12.49
C PHE A 472 -37.34 0.83 12.78
N SER A 473 -37.20 1.99 12.13
CA SER A 473 -38.17 3.09 12.25
C SER A 473 -39.50 2.79 11.55
N ASN A 474 -39.50 2.02 10.45
CA ASN A 474 -40.73 1.64 9.76
C ASN A 474 -41.56 0.57 10.49
N VAL A 475 -41.01 -0.06 11.54
CA VAL A 475 -41.76 -0.96 12.43
C VAL A 475 -42.73 -0.18 13.34
N GLN A 476 -42.54 1.13 13.46
CA GLN A 476 -43.38 2.05 14.25
C GLN A 476 -44.78 2.24 13.63
N GLU A 477 -44.92 2.12 12.29
CA GLU A 477 -46.23 2.19 11.61
C GLU A 477 -47.10 0.93 11.79
N LEU A 478 -46.54 -0.20 12.22
CA LEU A 478 -47.30 -1.43 12.51
C LEU A 478 -47.91 -1.45 13.92
N SER A 479 -47.41 -0.63 14.85
CA SER A 479 -47.91 -0.57 16.23
C SER A 479 -49.00 0.49 16.45
N ASP A 480 -49.05 1.54 15.63
CA ASP A 480 -50.01 2.63 15.80
C ASP A 480 -51.45 2.25 15.40
N ALA A 481 -51.65 1.12 14.72
CA ALA A 481 -52.96 0.68 14.27
C ALA A 481 -53.76 -0.16 15.31
N GLN A 482 -53.19 -0.53 16.46
CA GLN A 482 -53.88 -1.44 17.41
C GLN A 482 -53.83 -1.08 18.91
N VAL A 483 -53.23 0.04 19.34
CA VAL A 483 -53.11 0.36 20.78
C VAL A 483 -53.81 1.68 21.14
N ILE A 484 -55.11 1.78 20.82
CA ILE A 484 -56.01 2.85 21.33
C ILE A 484 -56.71 2.42 22.65
N ILE A 485 -56.41 1.24 23.20
CA ILE A 485 -57.14 0.74 24.39
C ILE A 485 -56.16 0.12 25.39
N ASN A 486 -55.59 0.95 26.27
CA ASN A 486 -55.23 0.69 27.68
C ASN A 486 -54.06 1.60 28.12
N GLU A 487 -54.32 2.45 29.10
CA GLU A 487 -53.39 3.47 29.63
C GLU A 487 -52.30 2.94 30.58
N ASP A 488 -52.16 1.63 30.78
CA ASP A 488 -51.22 1.05 31.78
C ASP A 488 -50.11 0.15 31.20
N LEU A 489 -49.73 0.33 29.93
CA LEU A 489 -48.56 -0.34 29.36
C LEU A 489 -47.58 0.69 28.80
N GLN A 490 -46.58 1.07 29.62
CA GLN A 490 -45.32 1.66 29.14
C GLN A 490 -44.61 0.64 28.24
N TYR A 491 -44.98 0.62 26.96
CA TYR A 491 -44.34 -0.17 25.94
C TYR A 491 -43.97 0.76 24.77
N ASN A 492 -42.84 0.49 24.13
CA ASN A 492 -42.36 1.04 22.84
C ASN A 492 -41.23 2.08 22.85
N SER A 493 -40.25 1.93 23.73
CA SER A 493 -38.84 2.29 23.40
C SER A 493 -37.84 1.18 23.79
N GLU A 494 -38.21 0.33 24.75
CA GLU A 494 -37.35 -0.72 25.29
C GLU A 494 -37.07 -1.89 24.32
N LEU A 495 -38.04 -2.21 23.45
CA LEU A 495 -37.94 -3.29 22.47
C LEU A 495 -37.11 -2.96 21.22
N MET A 496 -36.78 -1.70 20.98
CA MET A 496 -36.02 -1.28 19.79
C MET A 496 -34.51 -1.35 20.04
N LEU A 497 -34.07 -1.05 21.26
CA LEU A 497 -32.64 -1.00 21.60
C LEU A 497 -32.00 -2.40 21.69
N GLN A 498 -32.74 -3.38 22.20
CA GLN A 498 -32.26 -4.76 22.36
C GLN A 498 -31.89 -5.46 21.03
N PRO A 499 -32.73 -5.46 19.97
CA PRO A 499 -32.36 -6.04 18.68
C PRO A 499 -31.24 -5.26 17.99
N ILE A 500 -31.18 -3.94 18.12
CA ILE A 500 -30.07 -3.12 17.58
C ILE A 500 -28.75 -3.47 18.28
N ILE A 501 -28.74 -3.54 19.61
CA ILE A 501 -27.54 -3.94 20.37
C ILE A 501 -27.18 -5.41 20.09
N SER A 502 -28.17 -6.28 19.87
CA SER A 502 -27.93 -7.68 19.46
C SER A 502 -27.25 -7.79 18.11
N ILE A 503 -27.67 -6.97 17.13
CA ILE A 503 -27.04 -6.88 15.81
C ILE A 503 -25.61 -6.35 15.94
N ILE A 504 -25.40 -5.35 16.80
CA ILE A 504 -24.08 -4.79 17.11
C ILE A 504 -23.15 -5.86 17.72
N VAL A 505 -23.64 -6.62 18.71
CA VAL A 505 -22.87 -7.70 19.35
C VAL A 505 -22.59 -8.82 18.34
N PHE A 506 -23.57 -9.21 17.53
CA PHE A 506 -23.39 -10.23 16.49
C PHE A 506 -22.39 -9.79 15.41
N ALA A 507 -22.45 -8.53 14.96
CA ALA A 507 -21.48 -7.95 14.04
C ALA A 507 -20.08 -7.85 14.68
N GLY A 508 -19.99 -7.56 15.98
CA GLY A 508 -18.76 -7.60 16.76
C GLY A 508 -18.14 -9.00 16.83
N ILE A 509 -18.95 -10.03 17.10
CA ILE A 509 -18.53 -11.44 17.12
C ILE A 509 -18.07 -11.89 15.72
N ILE A 510 -18.81 -11.55 14.66
CA ILE A 510 -18.40 -11.83 13.28
C ILE A 510 -17.09 -11.10 12.96
N SER A 511 -16.93 -9.85 13.37
CA SER A 511 -15.68 -9.11 13.17
C SER A 511 -14.52 -9.75 13.93
N MET A 512 -14.74 -10.31 15.13
CA MET A 512 -13.75 -11.09 15.87
C MET A 512 -13.41 -12.41 15.17
N LEU A 513 -14.40 -13.14 14.68
CA LEU A 513 -14.20 -14.38 13.93
C LEU A 513 -13.45 -14.10 12.62
N LEU A 514 -13.81 -13.04 11.90
CA LEU A 514 -13.11 -12.58 10.71
C LEU A 514 -11.70 -12.12 11.03
N PHE A 515 -11.49 -11.32 12.09
CA PHE A 515 -10.14 -10.90 12.52
C PHE A 515 -9.28 -12.09 12.96
N ARG A 516 -9.87 -13.08 13.64
CA ARG A 516 -9.18 -14.31 14.05
C ARG A 516 -8.89 -15.20 12.84
N LEU A 517 -9.84 -15.36 11.92
CA LEU A 517 -9.68 -16.08 10.67
C LEU A 517 -8.62 -15.41 9.79
N ILE A 518 -8.64 -14.09 9.68
CA ILE A 518 -7.67 -13.29 8.95
C ILE A 518 -6.29 -13.33 9.62
N ASN A 519 -6.19 -13.21 10.95
CA ASN A 519 -4.91 -13.36 11.65
C ASN A 519 -4.36 -14.78 11.52
N TYR A 520 -5.25 -15.78 11.53
CA TYR A 520 -4.90 -17.18 11.37
C TYR A 520 -4.49 -17.51 9.93
N LEU A 521 -5.17 -16.96 8.92
CA LEU A 521 -4.92 -17.20 7.49
C LEU A 521 -3.86 -16.27 6.88
N ILE A 522 -3.65 -15.06 7.41
CA ILE A 522 -2.78 -14.00 6.82
C ILE A 522 -1.57 -13.67 7.71
N LEU A 523 -1.70 -13.66 9.05
CA LEU A 523 -0.60 -13.28 9.98
C LEU A 523 0.17 -14.47 10.58
N ASN A 524 -0.42 -15.67 10.68
CA ASN A 524 0.37 -16.90 10.92
C ASN A 524 1.04 -17.42 9.63
N ASP A 525 0.59 -16.95 8.47
CA ASP A 525 1.33 -17.06 7.23
C ASP A 525 2.50 -16.06 7.35
N LYS A 526 3.63 -16.48 7.95
CA LYS A 526 4.82 -15.63 8.26
C LYS A 526 5.50 -15.09 6.99
N GLY A 527 4.89 -14.10 6.37
CA GLY A 527 5.37 -13.43 5.15
C GLY A 527 5.46 -11.92 5.30
N LEU A 528 5.24 -11.42 6.52
CA LEU A 528 5.41 -10.03 6.91
C LEU A 528 6.42 -9.90 8.05
N GLY A 529 7.43 -10.77 8.04
CA GLY A 529 8.69 -10.57 8.75
C GLY A 529 9.74 -10.05 7.78
N ALA A 530 9.59 -8.80 7.33
CA ALA A 530 10.66 -8.07 6.67
C ALA A 530 10.90 -6.75 7.41
N ASP A 531 12.14 -6.59 7.86
CA ASP A 531 12.85 -5.34 8.10
C ASP A 531 12.33 -4.39 9.20
N PHE A 532 12.90 -4.50 10.40
CA PHE A 532 13.02 -3.35 11.29
C PHE A 532 14.43 -2.76 11.23
N GLN A 533 14.51 -1.52 10.74
CA GLN A 533 15.66 -0.64 10.89
C GLN A 533 15.68 -0.08 12.32
N VAL A 534 16.81 -0.26 13.01
CA VAL A 534 17.19 0.63 14.13
C VAL A 534 18.15 1.67 13.54
N THR A 535 17.64 2.87 13.26
CA THR A 535 18.48 4.05 13.03
C THR A 535 17.84 5.31 13.62
N GLN A 536 18.72 6.23 14.04
CA GLN A 536 18.40 7.49 14.72
C GLN A 536 17.31 8.33 14.02
N ILE A 537 16.37 8.81 14.84
CA ILE A 537 15.46 9.96 14.77
C ILE A 537 15.06 10.46 13.36
N GLN A 538 13.81 10.20 12.99
CA GLN A 538 12.82 11.25 12.66
C GLN A 538 11.40 10.79 13.06
N ALA A 539 10.64 11.69 13.66
CA ALA A 539 9.44 11.42 14.46
C ALA A 539 8.17 11.07 13.65
N LYS A 540 7.42 10.06 14.11
CA LYS A 540 5.94 9.98 14.27
C LYS A 540 5.58 8.60 14.89
N THR A 541 5.47 8.48 16.21
CA THR A 541 4.27 8.62 17.07
C THR A 541 3.18 7.56 16.88
N SER A 542 3.07 6.61 17.82
CA SER A 542 1.83 5.89 18.11
C SER A 542 1.68 5.60 19.61
N LEU A 543 1.70 6.65 20.40
CA LEU A 543 1.40 6.61 21.84
C LEU A 543 0.24 5.66 22.25
N PRO A 544 0.40 4.83 23.29
CA PRO A 544 -0.71 4.11 23.93
C PRO A 544 -1.79 5.07 24.49
N LEU A 545 -3.06 4.63 24.54
CA LEU A 545 -4.24 5.45 24.91
C LEU A 545 -4.14 6.07 26.31
N LEU A 546 -3.71 5.30 27.31
CA LEU A 546 -3.55 5.78 28.69
C LEU A 546 -2.38 6.76 28.84
N ASP A 547 -1.28 6.58 28.09
CA ASP A 547 -0.15 7.52 28.07
C ASP A 547 -0.42 8.76 27.22
N SER A 548 -1.33 8.67 26.26
CA SER A 548 -1.91 9.82 25.55
C SER A 548 -2.75 10.66 26.52
N ILE A 549 -3.62 10.02 27.29
CA ILE A 549 -4.46 10.65 28.32
C ILE A 549 -3.59 11.19 29.46
N ARG A 550 -2.58 10.46 29.93
CA ARG A 550 -1.65 10.90 30.99
C ARG A 550 -0.77 12.06 30.52
N LEU A 551 -0.32 12.06 29.25
CA LEU A 551 0.36 13.20 28.61
C LEU A 551 -0.55 14.42 28.46
N ILE A 552 -1.82 14.22 28.09
CA ILE A 552 -2.85 15.27 28.08
C ILE A 552 -3.06 15.81 29.50
N ILE A 553 -3.06 14.97 30.54
CA ILE A 553 -3.32 15.44 31.91
C ILE A 553 -2.08 16.12 32.53
N HIS A 554 -0.86 15.63 32.28
CA HIS A 554 0.36 16.09 32.96
C HIS A 554 1.22 17.07 32.16
N SER A 555 1.01 17.22 30.85
CA SER A 555 1.71 18.22 30.04
C SER A 555 1.05 19.59 30.15
N LYS A 556 1.80 20.61 30.60
CA LYS A 556 1.31 21.99 30.68
C LYS A 556 0.80 22.56 29.34
N TYR A 557 1.31 22.10 28.19
CA TYR A 557 0.93 22.61 26.86
C TYR A 557 0.02 21.65 26.08
N VAL A 558 0.35 20.36 26.05
CA VAL A 558 -0.50 19.35 25.36
C VAL A 558 -1.80 19.15 26.10
N GLY A 559 -1.79 19.28 27.42
CA GLY A 559 -3.01 19.29 28.22
C GLY A 559 -3.87 20.51 28.03
N ARG A 560 -3.27 21.70 27.87
CA ARG A 560 -4.03 22.90 27.50
C ARG A 560 -4.60 22.79 26.10
N ILE A 561 -3.87 22.23 25.13
CA ILE A 561 -4.35 22.02 23.76
C ILE A 561 -5.46 20.96 23.73
N ALA A 562 -5.30 19.84 24.43
CA ALA A 562 -6.34 18.82 24.51
C ALA A 562 -7.55 19.28 25.33
N LEU A 563 -7.36 20.07 26.40
CA LEU A 563 -8.44 20.76 27.08
C LEU A 563 -9.11 21.77 26.15
N LEU A 564 -8.36 22.49 25.31
CA LEU A 564 -8.91 23.44 24.34
C LEU A 564 -9.65 22.72 23.20
N VAL A 565 -9.22 21.53 22.78
CA VAL A 565 -9.90 20.67 21.79
C VAL A 565 -11.13 19.98 22.40
N ILE A 566 -11.06 19.53 23.67
CA ILE A 566 -12.20 18.97 24.41
C ILE A 566 -13.22 20.07 24.70
N CYS A 567 -12.78 21.25 25.16
CA CYS A 567 -13.62 22.43 25.31
C CYS A 567 -14.14 22.91 23.96
N TYR A 568 -13.37 22.87 22.87
CA TYR A 568 -13.85 23.21 21.53
C TYR A 568 -14.87 22.19 21.05
N GLY A 569 -14.67 20.89 21.25
CA GLY A 569 -15.61 19.83 20.88
C GLY A 569 -16.88 19.85 21.73
N LEU A 570 -16.76 20.11 23.03
CA LEU A 570 -17.89 20.32 23.93
C LEU A 570 -18.63 21.60 23.59
N LEU A 571 -17.94 22.71 23.36
CA LEU A 571 -18.54 24.00 23.04
C LEU A 571 -19.11 24.00 21.62
N MET A 572 -18.48 23.30 20.66
CA MET A 572 -19.09 22.95 19.37
C MET A 572 -20.35 22.16 19.63
N ASN A 573 -20.34 21.01 20.29
CA ASN A 573 -21.55 20.19 20.42
C ASN A 573 -22.67 20.83 21.27
N ILE A 574 -22.31 21.61 22.31
CA ILE A 574 -23.24 22.34 23.19
C ILE A 574 -23.79 23.59 22.53
N VAL A 575 -23.05 24.22 21.61
CA VAL A 575 -23.56 25.35 20.81
C VAL A 575 -24.29 24.80 19.60
N GLU A 576 -23.68 23.89 18.85
CA GLU A 576 -24.14 23.26 17.61
C GLU A 576 -25.44 22.48 17.79
N GLY A 577 -25.69 21.81 18.92
CA GLY A 577 -26.99 21.17 19.16
C GLY A 577 -28.14 22.19 19.23
N PRO A 578 -28.14 23.09 20.24
CA PRO A 578 -29.10 24.19 20.36
C PRO A 578 -29.11 25.17 19.18
N TRP A 579 -27.97 25.40 18.54
CA TRP A 579 -27.83 26.22 17.34
C TRP A 579 -28.41 25.52 16.13
N LYS A 580 -28.15 24.22 15.90
CA LYS A 580 -28.82 23.45 14.83
C LYS A 580 -30.31 23.37 15.09
N ASP A 581 -30.76 23.24 16.34
CA ASP A 581 -32.17 23.32 16.69
C ASP A 581 -32.75 24.70 16.38
N LYS A 582 -32.08 25.81 16.75
CA LYS A 582 -32.53 27.15 16.37
C LYS A 582 -32.42 27.46 14.88
N VAL A 583 -31.42 26.93 14.18
CA VAL A 583 -31.25 27.05 12.72
C VAL A 583 -32.31 26.23 12.01
N ARG A 584 -32.75 25.10 12.58
CA ARG A 584 -33.87 24.28 12.11
C ARG A 584 -35.22 24.93 12.44
N GLU A 585 -35.31 25.73 13.50
CA GLU A 585 -36.48 26.54 13.83
C GLU A 585 -36.59 27.80 12.94
N LEU A 586 -35.45 28.41 12.59
CA LEU A 586 -35.36 29.59 11.70
C LEU A 586 -35.41 29.21 10.20
N ASN A 587 -34.93 28.02 9.83
CA ASN A 587 -34.99 27.45 8.48
C ASN A 587 -35.70 26.08 8.56
N PRO A 588 -37.04 26.07 8.74
CA PRO A 588 -37.81 24.83 8.93
C PRO A 588 -37.88 23.94 7.69
N ASN A 589 -37.50 24.45 6.52
CA ASN A 589 -37.46 23.70 5.28
C ASN A 589 -36.09 23.00 5.12
N THR A 590 -36.11 21.68 4.95
CA THR A 590 -34.90 20.83 4.91
C THR A 590 -33.88 21.26 3.85
N LEU A 591 -34.34 21.84 2.74
CA LEU A 591 -33.48 22.32 1.65
C LEU A 591 -32.69 23.59 2.02
N ASP A 592 -33.31 24.52 2.76
CA ASP A 592 -32.67 25.77 3.20
C ASP A 592 -31.67 25.50 4.33
N TYR A 593 -31.99 24.55 5.22
CA TYR A 593 -31.08 24.03 6.24
C TYR A 593 -29.82 23.38 5.62
N ILE A 594 -29.99 22.56 4.59
CA ILE A 594 -28.86 21.90 3.89
C ILE A 594 -28.00 22.93 3.13
N ASN A 595 -28.62 23.91 2.46
CA ASN A 595 -27.89 24.98 1.76
C ASN A 595 -27.07 25.85 2.72
N PHE A 596 -27.58 26.10 3.93
CA PHE A 596 -26.85 26.82 4.96
C PHE A 596 -25.66 26.01 5.51
N MET A 597 -25.84 24.70 5.72
CA MET A 597 -24.80 23.79 6.24
C MET A 597 -23.69 23.44 5.22
N GLY A 598 -23.89 23.72 3.93
CA GLY A 598 -23.00 23.32 2.83
C GLY A 598 -22.11 24.40 2.20
N LYS A 599 -21.97 25.60 2.80
CA LYS A 599 -21.16 26.68 2.21
C LYS A 599 -19.65 26.39 2.33
N PHE A 600 -18.96 26.24 1.20
CA PHE A 600 -17.50 26.24 1.12
C PHE A 600 -17.01 27.66 0.90
N ASN A 601 -15.89 28.08 1.50
CA ASN A 601 -15.29 29.38 1.24
C ASN A 601 -14.22 29.30 0.14
N PHE A 602 -13.95 30.42 -0.54
CA PHE A 602 -12.81 30.59 -1.43
C PHE A 602 -11.88 31.70 -0.93
N VAL A 603 -10.58 31.50 -1.12
CA VAL A 603 -9.52 32.42 -0.67
C VAL A 603 -8.96 33.20 -1.85
N VAL A 604 -8.83 34.51 -1.67
CA VAL A 604 -8.35 35.46 -2.66
C VAL A 604 -7.03 36.07 -2.21
N ALA A 605 -6.06 36.13 -3.13
CA ALA A 605 -4.78 36.81 -2.95
C ALA A 605 -4.53 37.80 -4.10
N ILE A 606 -3.87 38.92 -3.79
CA ILE A 606 -3.33 39.83 -4.81
C ILE A 606 -1.81 39.71 -4.78
N HIS A 607 -1.17 39.57 -5.94
CA HIS A 607 0.29 39.40 -6.03
C HIS A 607 1.09 40.49 -5.30
N SER A 608 0.65 41.76 -5.35
CA SER A 608 1.31 42.89 -4.70
C SER A 608 1.03 43.00 -3.19
N LYS A 609 0.12 42.21 -2.63
CA LYS A 609 -0.28 42.27 -1.21
C LYS A 609 0.09 40.98 -0.48
N LYS A 610 0.54 41.13 0.77
CA LYS A 610 0.87 39.96 1.63
C LYS A 610 -0.37 39.30 2.24
N GLU A 611 -1.52 39.97 2.21
CA GLU A 611 -2.77 39.52 2.83
C GLU A 611 -3.63 38.69 1.87
N THR A 612 -4.37 37.74 2.45
CA THR A 612 -5.43 36.98 1.79
C THR A 612 -6.77 37.31 2.45
N LYS A 613 -7.85 37.29 1.69
CA LYS A 613 -9.23 37.37 2.22
C LYS A 613 -10.02 36.15 1.79
N GLU A 614 -11.01 35.80 2.60
CA GLU A 614 -11.86 34.64 2.41
C GLU A 614 -13.32 35.08 2.21
N TYR A 615 -14.01 34.41 1.29
CA TYR A 615 -15.40 34.70 0.92
C TYR A 615 -16.19 33.39 0.82
N GLU A 616 -17.49 33.44 1.08
CA GLU A 616 -18.36 32.28 0.87
C GLU A 616 -18.52 31.98 -0.63
N ASN A 617 -18.43 30.71 -1.04
CA ASN A 617 -18.69 30.24 -2.41
C ASN A 617 -20.19 30.10 -2.66
N ASN A 618 -20.89 31.22 -2.58
CA ASN A 618 -22.28 31.39 -2.99
C ASN A 618 -22.44 32.77 -3.63
N THR A 619 -23.59 33.01 -4.26
CA THR A 619 -23.86 34.26 -4.98
C THR A 619 -23.62 35.52 -4.14
N ASN A 620 -23.91 35.52 -2.83
CA ASN A 620 -23.68 36.67 -1.93
C ASN A 620 -22.20 36.89 -1.63
N GLY A 621 -21.45 35.81 -1.35
CA GLY A 621 -20.01 35.89 -1.10
C GLY A 621 -19.22 36.29 -2.34
N ILE A 622 -19.66 35.85 -3.52
CA ILE A 622 -19.11 36.27 -4.82
C ILE A 622 -19.38 37.76 -5.06
N ALA A 623 -20.59 38.25 -4.76
CA ALA A 623 -20.92 39.67 -4.88
C ALA A 623 -20.07 40.53 -3.93
N ASN A 624 -19.83 40.08 -2.70
CA ASN A 624 -18.95 40.75 -1.74
C ASN A 624 -17.49 40.77 -2.19
N PHE A 625 -16.98 39.66 -2.73
CA PHE A 625 -15.65 39.59 -3.34
C PHE A 625 -15.48 40.61 -4.45
N ILE A 626 -16.43 40.66 -5.39
CA ILE A 626 -16.40 41.59 -6.52
C ILE A 626 -16.45 43.05 -6.03
N LYS A 627 -17.24 43.33 -4.99
CA LYS A 627 -17.33 44.66 -4.38
C LYS A 627 -16.02 45.07 -3.72
N ASP A 628 -15.41 44.19 -2.94
CA ASP A 628 -14.18 44.45 -2.19
C ASP A 628 -12.96 44.68 -3.10
N TYR A 629 -12.94 44.04 -4.27
CA TYR A 629 -11.82 44.09 -5.21
C TYR A 629 -12.15 44.81 -6.52
N LYS A 630 -13.22 45.60 -6.56
CA LYS A 630 -13.73 46.25 -7.78
C LYS A 630 -12.65 47.00 -8.58
N GLU A 631 -11.76 47.74 -7.91
CA GLU A 631 -10.65 48.47 -8.55
C GLU A 631 -9.51 47.57 -9.04
N SER A 632 -9.25 46.45 -8.35
CA SER A 632 -8.22 45.49 -8.73
C SER A 632 -8.68 44.55 -9.84
N LEU A 633 -9.98 44.24 -9.91
CA LEU A 633 -10.60 43.39 -10.92
C LEU A 633 -10.82 44.11 -12.26
N SER A 634 -10.98 45.44 -12.25
CA SER A 634 -11.13 46.24 -13.47
C SER A 634 -9.84 46.34 -14.29
N SER A 635 -8.68 46.12 -13.67
CA SER A 635 -7.35 46.23 -14.30
C SER A 635 -6.49 44.96 -14.17
N GLY A 636 -7.01 43.90 -13.56
CA GLY A 636 -6.27 42.70 -13.20
C GLY A 636 -6.77 41.42 -13.87
N LEU A 637 -5.89 40.41 -13.92
CA LEU A 637 -6.21 39.05 -14.35
C LEU A 637 -6.57 38.20 -13.14
N CYS A 638 -7.77 37.64 -13.11
CA CYS A 638 -8.18 36.66 -12.11
C CYS A 638 -7.77 35.25 -12.55
N VAL A 639 -7.16 34.46 -11.66
CA VAL A 639 -6.75 33.08 -11.95
C VAL A 639 -7.40 32.12 -10.96
N LEU A 640 -8.18 31.17 -11.46
CA LEU A 640 -8.83 30.13 -10.66
C LEU A 640 -8.26 28.76 -10.98
N GLU A 641 -8.01 27.95 -9.96
CA GLU A 641 -7.66 26.53 -10.14
C GLU A 641 -8.90 25.70 -10.50
N THR A 642 -8.69 24.56 -11.18
CA THR A 642 -9.74 23.58 -11.45
C THR A 642 -10.08 22.78 -10.18
N THR A 643 -11.29 22.92 -9.63
CA THR A 643 -11.77 22.31 -8.39
C THR A 643 -12.99 21.41 -8.60
N GLY A 644 -12.96 20.57 -9.65
CA GLY A 644 -14.02 19.59 -9.87
C GLY A 644 -15.41 20.16 -10.19
N GLY A 645 -15.53 21.46 -10.46
CA GLY A 645 -16.79 22.11 -10.84
C GLY A 645 -17.20 23.26 -9.91
N TYR A 646 -16.70 23.30 -8.67
CA TYR A 646 -17.06 24.34 -7.69
C TYR A 646 -16.60 25.75 -8.09
N GLU A 647 -15.61 25.86 -8.97
CA GLU A 647 -15.10 27.13 -9.48
C GLU A 647 -16.01 27.76 -10.55
N MET A 648 -16.97 27.00 -11.09
CA MET A 648 -17.73 27.38 -12.27
C MET A 648 -18.65 28.58 -12.02
N GLU A 649 -19.30 28.66 -10.86
CA GLU A 649 -20.19 29.78 -10.53
C GLU A 649 -19.42 31.12 -10.48
N ILE A 650 -18.24 31.13 -9.86
CA ILE A 650 -17.35 32.30 -9.82
C ILE A 650 -16.84 32.65 -11.22
N LEU A 651 -16.36 31.65 -11.98
CA LEU A 651 -15.88 31.84 -13.35
C LEU A 651 -16.94 32.48 -14.25
N LEU A 652 -18.16 31.97 -14.21
CA LEU A 652 -19.27 32.48 -15.02
C LEU A 652 -19.66 33.89 -14.59
N THR A 653 -19.74 34.16 -13.28
CA THR A 653 -20.07 35.49 -12.74
C THR A 653 -19.03 36.54 -13.09
N LEU A 654 -17.74 36.18 -13.08
CA LEU A 654 -16.68 37.10 -13.50
C LEU A 654 -16.73 37.35 -15.02
N CYS A 655 -17.04 36.34 -15.82
CA CYS A 655 -17.21 36.51 -17.26
C CYS A 655 -18.42 37.39 -17.62
N THR A 656 -19.56 37.24 -16.93
CA THR A 656 -20.75 38.07 -17.19
C THR A 656 -20.50 39.54 -16.84
N GLN A 657 -19.60 39.81 -15.89
CA GLN A 657 -19.16 41.16 -15.55
C GLN A 657 -17.94 41.64 -16.36
N THR A 658 -17.57 40.95 -17.44
CA THR A 658 -16.46 41.29 -18.34
C THR A 658 -15.08 41.36 -17.67
N ILE A 659 -14.90 40.66 -16.54
CA ILE A 659 -13.62 40.59 -15.83
C ILE A 659 -12.72 39.54 -16.50
N ALA A 660 -11.44 39.89 -16.70
CA ALA A 660 -10.46 38.99 -17.28
C ALA A 660 -10.18 37.82 -16.33
N VAL A 661 -10.56 36.60 -16.74
CA VAL A 661 -10.42 35.41 -15.91
C VAL A 661 -9.77 34.25 -16.65
N HIS A 662 -8.84 33.54 -16.01
CA HIS A 662 -8.16 32.36 -16.52
C HIS A 662 -8.44 31.15 -15.61
N ARG A 663 -8.95 30.05 -16.20
CA ARG A 663 -9.07 28.77 -15.53
C ARG A 663 -7.77 27.98 -15.66
N ALA A 664 -6.96 27.99 -14.61
CA ALA A 664 -5.65 27.37 -14.58
C ALA A 664 -5.72 25.85 -14.42
N ASN A 665 -4.83 25.17 -15.14
CA ASN A 665 -4.65 23.73 -15.00
C ASN A 665 -3.87 23.41 -13.71
N THR A 666 -4.51 22.72 -12.78
CA THR A 666 -3.94 22.25 -11.49
C THR A 666 -2.52 21.68 -11.62
N ARG A 667 -2.23 20.91 -12.67
CA ARG A 667 -0.91 20.32 -12.86
C ARG A 667 0.15 21.36 -13.25
N LYS A 668 -0.19 22.33 -14.11
CA LYS A 668 0.73 23.41 -14.50
C LYS A 668 1.04 24.31 -13.30
N VAL A 669 0.02 24.65 -12.51
CA VAL A 669 0.18 25.42 -11.28
C VAL A 669 1.03 24.65 -10.27
N LYS A 670 0.78 23.36 -10.06
CA LYS A 670 1.61 22.53 -9.15
C LYS A 670 3.06 22.40 -9.59
N ASN A 671 3.32 22.22 -10.89
CA ASN A 671 4.69 22.20 -11.40
C ASN A 671 5.39 23.55 -11.24
N PHE A 672 4.65 24.65 -11.37
CA PHE A 672 5.15 25.99 -11.09
C PHE A 672 5.45 26.20 -9.60
N ILE A 673 4.57 25.77 -8.70
CA ILE A 673 4.83 25.83 -7.25
C ILE A 673 6.07 25.01 -6.90
N ARG A 674 6.21 23.81 -7.48
CA ARG A 674 7.37 22.92 -7.26
C ARG A 674 8.70 23.52 -7.71
N SER A 675 8.73 24.39 -8.72
CA SER A 675 9.99 25.02 -9.14
C SER A 675 10.58 25.97 -8.09
N PHE A 676 9.81 26.35 -7.06
CA PHE A 676 10.29 27.18 -5.95
C PHE A 676 10.72 26.38 -4.70
N GLY A 677 10.69 25.03 -4.73
CA GLY A 677 11.26 24.19 -3.66
C GLY A 677 10.47 24.10 -2.34
N ASN A 678 9.28 24.71 -2.24
CA ASN A 678 8.49 24.71 -1.00
C ASN A 678 7.58 23.47 -0.82
N ALA A 679 7.55 22.93 0.40
CA ALA A 679 6.79 21.72 0.78
C ALA A 679 5.50 21.97 1.59
N ALA A 680 5.23 23.21 2.02
CA ALA A 680 4.04 23.56 2.81
C ALA A 680 2.83 23.84 1.89
N LYS A 681 1.66 23.29 2.23
CA LYS A 681 0.41 23.41 1.46
C LYS A 681 -0.71 23.96 2.36
N THR A 682 -1.20 25.16 2.07
CA THR A 682 -2.40 25.75 2.69
C THR A 682 -3.16 26.56 1.64
N ASP A 683 -4.47 26.74 1.80
CA ASP A 683 -5.30 27.44 0.80
C ASP A 683 -4.85 28.90 0.60
N ASN A 684 -4.31 29.54 1.66
CA ASN A 684 -3.67 30.86 1.58
C ASN A 684 -2.39 30.87 0.74
N LEU A 685 -1.56 29.83 0.85
CA LEU A 685 -0.32 29.70 0.07
C LEU A 685 -0.63 29.36 -1.39
N ASP A 686 -1.62 28.50 -1.62
CA ASP A 686 -2.07 28.12 -2.96
C ASP A 686 -2.69 29.34 -3.68
N ALA A 687 -3.50 30.16 -2.99
CA ALA A 687 -4.03 31.42 -3.53
C ALA A 687 -2.92 32.42 -3.91
N LYS A 688 -1.90 32.58 -3.05
CA LYS A 688 -0.73 33.44 -3.33
C LYS A 688 0.08 32.91 -4.52
N ALA A 689 0.27 31.60 -4.61
CA ALA A 689 0.97 30.98 -5.72
C ALA A 689 0.21 31.11 -7.04
N LEU A 690 -1.13 31.04 -7.01
CA LEU A 690 -1.99 31.31 -8.17
C LEU A 690 -1.90 32.77 -8.61
N ALA A 691 -1.86 33.71 -7.67
CA ALA A 691 -1.66 35.13 -7.98
C ALA A 691 -0.29 35.39 -8.62
N LEU A 692 0.78 34.77 -8.10
CA LEU A 692 2.13 34.83 -8.70
C LEU A 692 2.17 34.16 -10.08
N TYR A 693 1.51 33.00 -10.24
CA TYR A 693 1.38 32.30 -11.52
C TYR A 693 0.70 33.19 -12.58
N GLY A 694 -0.37 33.87 -12.17
CA GLY A 694 -1.10 34.81 -13.02
C GLY A 694 -0.26 36.01 -13.41
N PHE A 695 0.47 36.59 -12.45
CA PHE A 695 1.36 37.73 -12.70
C PHE A 695 2.47 37.39 -13.70
N GLU A 696 3.28 36.36 -13.41
CA GLU A 696 4.45 35.99 -14.24
C GLU A 696 4.07 35.49 -15.64
N ARG A 697 2.89 34.87 -15.80
CA ARG A 697 2.47 34.27 -17.07
C ARG A 697 1.38 35.05 -17.80
N SER A 698 0.93 36.17 -17.27
CA SER A 698 -0.22 36.97 -17.75
C SER A 698 -0.27 37.11 -19.28
N GLU A 699 0.86 37.45 -19.92
CA GLU A 699 0.97 37.62 -21.39
C GLU A 699 0.67 36.35 -22.22
N ARG A 700 0.75 35.17 -21.61
CA ARG A 700 0.61 33.87 -22.29
C ARG A 700 -0.63 33.09 -21.83
N LEU A 701 -1.39 33.60 -20.86
CA LEU A 701 -2.58 32.93 -20.36
C LEU A 701 -3.80 33.30 -21.21
N GLU A 702 -4.50 32.30 -21.71
CA GLU A 702 -5.74 32.51 -22.47
C GLU A 702 -6.92 32.77 -21.52
N LEU A 703 -7.73 33.79 -21.83
CA LEU A 703 -8.94 34.05 -21.06
C LEU A 703 -9.97 32.92 -21.23
N PHE A 704 -10.67 32.61 -20.15
CA PHE A 704 -11.76 31.65 -20.16
C PHE A 704 -12.89 32.15 -21.06
N LYS A 705 -13.32 31.29 -21.99
CA LYS A 705 -14.46 31.57 -22.88
C LYS A 705 -15.66 30.77 -22.39
N VAL A 706 -16.76 31.47 -22.13
CA VAL A 706 -18.02 30.86 -21.73
C VAL A 706 -18.54 30.00 -22.89
N GLN A 707 -18.83 28.74 -22.61
CA GLN A 707 -19.49 27.85 -23.57
C GLN A 707 -21.00 28.14 -23.58
N SER A 708 -21.69 27.89 -24.69
CA SER A 708 -23.15 28.05 -24.73
C SER A 708 -23.82 27.09 -23.74
N LYS A 709 -25.01 27.45 -23.24
CA LYS A 709 -25.79 26.60 -22.34
C LYS A 709 -26.02 25.21 -22.95
N GLN A 710 -26.32 25.14 -24.26
CA GLN A 710 -26.48 23.87 -24.97
C GLN A 710 -25.20 23.01 -24.96
N ALA A 711 -24.02 23.62 -25.03
CA ALA A 711 -22.74 22.88 -24.99
C ALA A 711 -22.45 22.33 -23.59
N LEU A 712 -22.83 23.07 -22.53
CA LEU A 712 -22.73 22.62 -21.15
C LEU A 712 -23.69 21.44 -20.88
N ASP A 713 -24.97 21.59 -21.27
CA ASP A 713 -25.99 20.54 -21.12
C ASP A 713 -25.56 19.26 -21.87
N LEU A 714 -25.01 19.41 -23.08
CA LEU A 714 -24.49 18.29 -23.87
C LEU A 714 -23.29 17.60 -23.20
N TYR A 715 -22.39 18.37 -22.57
CA TYR A 715 -21.25 17.83 -21.84
C TYR A 715 -21.69 17.00 -20.62
N GLU A 716 -22.64 17.51 -19.83
CA GLU A 716 -23.19 16.83 -18.65
C GLU A 716 -23.93 15.54 -19.02
N LEU A 717 -24.79 15.58 -20.04
CA LEU A 717 -25.52 14.39 -20.50
C LEU A 717 -24.59 13.30 -21.04
N VAL A 718 -23.54 13.67 -21.79
CA VAL A 718 -22.51 12.72 -22.25
C VAL A 718 -21.72 12.14 -21.07
N GLY A 719 -21.42 12.95 -20.05
CA GLY A 719 -20.83 12.50 -18.79
C GLY A 719 -21.70 11.44 -18.11
N ARG A 720 -22.97 11.78 -17.88
CA ARG A 720 -23.94 10.88 -17.24
C ARG A 720 -24.13 9.57 -17.99
N ARG A 721 -24.23 9.60 -19.32
CA ARG A 721 -24.32 8.38 -20.14
C ARG A 721 -23.10 7.46 -19.94
N ASN A 722 -21.90 8.04 -19.82
CA ASN A 722 -20.68 7.29 -19.59
C ASN A 722 -20.63 6.65 -18.19
N ASP A 723 -21.16 7.33 -17.17
CA ASP A 723 -21.31 6.76 -15.83
C ASP A 723 -22.24 5.55 -15.83
N LEU A 724 -23.41 5.67 -16.45
CA LEU A 724 -24.37 4.57 -16.58
C LEU A 724 -23.77 3.39 -17.35
N LYS A 725 -22.97 3.65 -18.40
CA LYS A 725 -22.30 2.61 -19.17
C LYS A 725 -21.26 1.85 -18.33
N GLN A 726 -20.56 2.53 -17.42
CA GLN A 726 -19.64 1.86 -16.50
C GLN A 726 -20.40 0.97 -15.50
N MET A 727 -21.53 1.44 -14.98
CA MET A 727 -22.42 0.64 -14.13
C MET A 727 -22.95 -0.59 -14.87
N LEU A 728 -23.35 -0.43 -16.15
CA LEU A 728 -23.82 -1.52 -16.99
C LEU A 728 -22.75 -2.61 -17.18
N ILE A 729 -21.50 -2.22 -17.45
CA ILE A 729 -20.38 -3.17 -17.59
C ILE A 729 -20.15 -3.91 -16.26
N ALA A 730 -20.18 -3.20 -15.14
CA ALA A 730 -20.04 -3.81 -13.82
C ALA A 730 -21.15 -4.84 -13.55
N GLU A 731 -22.40 -4.53 -13.87
CA GLU A 731 -23.53 -5.45 -13.71
C GLU A 731 -23.49 -6.65 -14.66
N LYS A 732 -23.05 -6.46 -15.92
CA LYS A 732 -22.83 -7.58 -16.87
C LYS A 732 -21.74 -8.53 -16.41
N ASN A 733 -20.65 -8.03 -15.85
CA ASN A 733 -19.59 -8.87 -15.27
C ASN A 733 -20.10 -9.61 -14.01
N ARG A 734 -20.90 -8.93 -13.19
CA ARG A 734 -21.55 -9.52 -12.00
C ARG A 734 -22.49 -10.68 -12.39
N SER A 735 -23.28 -10.55 -13.46
CA SER A 735 -24.23 -11.59 -13.87
C SER A 735 -23.58 -12.86 -14.47
N GLN A 736 -22.33 -12.78 -14.91
CA GLN A 736 -21.54 -13.90 -15.46
C GLN A 736 -20.75 -14.70 -14.42
N SER A 737 -20.66 -14.21 -13.18
CA SER A 737 -19.94 -14.88 -12.08
C SER A 737 -20.76 -16.04 -11.47
N PRO A 738 -20.15 -17.04 -10.81
CA PRO A 738 -20.87 -18.14 -10.16
C PRO A 738 -21.86 -17.62 -9.11
N ARG A 739 -23.16 -17.82 -9.33
CA ARG A 739 -24.25 -17.19 -8.56
C ARG A 739 -25.50 -18.06 -8.53
N THR A 740 -26.36 -17.83 -7.53
CA THR A 740 -27.71 -18.41 -7.45
C THR A 740 -28.65 -17.79 -8.48
N ASN A 741 -29.72 -18.49 -8.85
CA ASN A 741 -30.71 -17.99 -9.83
C ASN A 741 -31.36 -16.65 -9.41
N LEU A 742 -31.57 -16.44 -8.10
CA LEU A 742 -32.14 -15.20 -7.55
C LEU A 742 -31.22 -13.99 -7.75
N THR A 743 -29.92 -14.14 -7.44
CA THR A 743 -28.94 -13.06 -7.58
C THR A 743 -28.64 -12.76 -9.06
N LYS A 744 -28.71 -13.78 -9.93
CA LYS A 744 -28.65 -13.57 -11.39
C LYS A 744 -29.85 -12.78 -11.92
N SER A 745 -31.07 -13.10 -11.47
CA SER A 745 -32.28 -12.38 -11.88
C SER A 745 -32.26 -10.91 -11.46
N SER A 746 -31.78 -10.58 -10.26
CA SER A 746 -31.62 -9.19 -9.81
C SER A 746 -30.65 -8.38 -10.68
N CYS A 747 -29.50 -8.97 -11.05
CA CYS A 747 -28.55 -8.31 -11.97
C CYS A 747 -29.14 -8.11 -13.37
N VAL A 748 -29.93 -9.05 -13.88
CA VAL A 748 -30.60 -8.90 -15.18
C VAL A 748 -31.57 -7.72 -15.17
N LYS A 749 -32.38 -7.57 -14.11
CA LYS A 749 -33.27 -6.40 -13.95
C LYS A 749 -32.51 -5.07 -13.91
N MET A 750 -31.36 -5.04 -13.23
CA MET A 750 -30.52 -3.83 -13.20
C MET A 750 -29.89 -3.53 -14.56
N ILE A 751 -29.50 -4.56 -15.32
CA ILE A 751 -29.00 -4.42 -16.69
C ILE A 751 -30.08 -3.79 -17.59
N GLU A 752 -31.32 -4.29 -17.52
CA GLU A 752 -32.45 -3.77 -18.29
C GLU A 752 -32.71 -2.28 -17.99
N LEU A 753 -32.76 -1.92 -16.71
CA LEU A 753 -32.95 -0.52 -16.28
C LEU A 753 -31.81 0.40 -16.76
N LEU A 754 -30.56 -0.06 -16.66
CA LEU A 754 -29.40 0.72 -17.10
C LEU A 754 -29.40 0.90 -18.63
N GLU A 755 -29.80 -0.12 -19.39
CA GLU A 755 -29.94 -0.03 -20.85
C GLU A 755 -31.05 0.94 -21.27
N GLU A 756 -32.17 0.95 -20.57
CA GLU A 756 -33.26 1.92 -20.78
C GLU A 756 -32.79 3.36 -20.52
N GLN A 757 -32.15 3.61 -19.39
CA GLN A 757 -31.62 4.94 -19.03
C GLN A 757 -30.56 5.44 -20.01
N ILE A 758 -29.65 4.55 -20.46
CA ILE A 758 -28.66 4.90 -21.50
C ILE A 758 -29.35 5.28 -22.81
N THR A 759 -30.42 4.59 -23.17
CA THR A 759 -31.18 4.86 -24.40
C THR A 759 -31.89 6.22 -24.32
N SER A 760 -32.57 6.50 -23.20
CA SER A 760 -33.23 7.79 -22.94
C SER A 760 -32.25 8.97 -23.03
N ILE A 761 -31.12 8.92 -22.30
CA ILE A 761 -30.12 9.99 -22.33
C ILE A 761 -29.48 10.13 -23.72
N THR A 762 -29.30 9.03 -24.45
CA THR A 762 -28.79 9.09 -25.82
C THR A 762 -29.76 9.81 -26.77
N SER A 763 -31.07 9.63 -26.59
CA SER A 763 -32.10 10.36 -27.33
C SER A 763 -32.05 11.86 -27.02
N GLU A 764 -31.94 12.24 -25.76
CA GLU A 764 -31.84 13.65 -25.36
C GLU A 764 -30.61 14.34 -25.96
N ILE A 765 -29.46 13.66 -25.96
CA ILE A 765 -28.23 14.12 -26.62
C ILE A 765 -28.47 14.34 -28.13
N ASP A 766 -29.14 13.40 -28.78
CA ASP A 766 -29.45 13.49 -30.20
C ASP A 766 -30.40 14.66 -30.52
N ASP A 767 -31.39 14.91 -29.66
CA ASP A 767 -32.35 16.01 -29.78
C ASP A 767 -31.68 17.38 -29.62
N ILE A 768 -30.77 17.54 -28.65
CA ILE A 768 -30.01 18.78 -28.45
C ILE A 768 -29.15 19.08 -29.68
N ILE A 769 -28.49 18.06 -30.24
CA ILE A 769 -27.66 18.24 -31.44
C ILE A 769 -28.53 18.55 -32.66
N ALA A 770 -29.69 17.89 -32.82
CA ALA A 770 -30.58 18.11 -33.97
C ALA A 770 -31.21 19.52 -33.98
N LYS A 771 -31.47 20.09 -32.79
CA LYS A 771 -32.02 21.46 -32.65
C LYS A 771 -31.04 22.55 -33.04
N ASP A 772 -29.73 22.29 -33.02
CA ASP A 772 -28.69 23.24 -33.43
C ASP A 772 -28.14 22.88 -34.82
N LYS A 773 -28.44 23.72 -35.82
CA LYS A 773 -28.00 23.53 -37.22
C LYS A 773 -26.49 23.39 -37.35
N ILE A 774 -25.70 24.05 -36.50
CA ILE A 774 -24.23 23.99 -36.54
C ILE A 774 -23.76 22.66 -35.94
N LEU A 775 -24.32 22.24 -34.80
CA LEU A 775 -23.95 20.96 -34.18
C LEU A 775 -24.37 19.77 -35.07
N GLN A 776 -25.54 19.85 -35.70
CA GLN A 776 -26.02 18.86 -36.65
C GLN A 776 -25.11 18.77 -37.89
N ALA A 777 -24.71 19.90 -38.49
CA ALA A 777 -23.76 19.91 -39.60
C ALA A 777 -22.38 19.35 -39.21
N LYS A 778 -21.90 19.65 -37.99
CA LYS A 778 -20.67 19.04 -37.44
C LYS A 778 -20.82 17.52 -37.29
N LYS A 779 -21.96 17.03 -36.79
CA LYS A 779 -22.26 15.60 -36.62
C LYS A 779 -22.24 14.87 -37.95
N GLU A 780 -22.94 15.38 -38.96
CA GLU A 780 -22.99 14.81 -40.31
C GLU A 780 -21.59 14.79 -40.95
N THR A 781 -20.85 15.89 -40.84
CA THR A 781 -19.48 15.99 -41.36
C THR A 781 -18.55 14.98 -40.70
N LEU A 782 -18.63 14.79 -39.39
CA LEU A 782 -17.83 13.80 -38.66
C LEU A 782 -18.17 12.37 -39.10
N GLN A 783 -19.44 12.06 -39.32
CA GLN A 783 -19.90 10.72 -39.73
C GLN A 783 -19.44 10.31 -41.14
N THR A 784 -19.03 11.27 -41.97
CA THR A 784 -18.40 10.97 -43.27
C THR A 784 -17.01 10.31 -43.14
N ILE A 785 -16.41 10.32 -41.95
CA ILE A 785 -15.10 9.72 -41.69
C ILE A 785 -15.31 8.26 -41.30
N ALA A 786 -14.72 7.35 -42.07
CA ALA A 786 -14.81 5.92 -41.78
C ALA A 786 -14.36 5.62 -40.35
N GLY A 787 -15.23 4.93 -39.59
CA GLY A 787 -15.04 4.61 -38.18
C GLY A 787 -15.72 5.56 -37.19
N ILE A 788 -16.19 6.73 -37.61
CA ILE A 788 -16.95 7.64 -36.74
C ILE A 788 -18.46 7.40 -36.98
N GLY A 789 -19.11 6.74 -36.02
CA GLY A 789 -20.58 6.58 -35.99
C GLY A 789 -21.28 7.58 -35.07
N LYS A 790 -22.60 7.47 -34.95
CA LYS A 790 -23.48 8.38 -34.15
C LYS A 790 -22.94 8.68 -32.75
N VAL A 791 -22.59 7.65 -32.00
CA VAL A 791 -22.10 7.79 -30.62
C VAL A 791 -20.77 8.53 -30.57
N VAL A 792 -19.82 8.20 -31.45
CA VAL A 792 -18.49 8.82 -31.50
C VAL A 792 -18.59 10.27 -31.96
N SER A 793 -19.46 10.58 -32.94
CA SER A 793 -19.69 11.96 -33.38
C SER A 793 -20.26 12.83 -32.26
N ASN A 794 -21.22 12.32 -31.49
CA ASN A 794 -21.80 13.06 -30.36
C ASN A 794 -20.76 13.30 -29.26
N GLU A 795 -19.92 12.29 -28.96
CA GLU A 795 -18.84 12.46 -27.98
C GLU A 795 -17.77 13.45 -28.43
N PHE A 796 -17.41 13.48 -29.72
CA PHE A 796 -16.44 14.46 -30.20
C PHE A 796 -17.01 15.87 -30.16
N ILE A 797 -18.29 16.05 -30.44
CA ILE A 797 -18.95 17.37 -30.34
C ILE A 797 -18.97 17.84 -28.87
N ALA A 798 -19.34 16.97 -27.93
CA ALA A 798 -19.47 17.33 -26.53
C ALA A 798 -18.11 17.50 -25.82
N LEU A 799 -17.16 16.59 -26.08
CA LEU A 799 -15.90 16.50 -25.34
C LEU A 799 -14.72 17.21 -26.05
N LEU A 800 -14.89 17.66 -27.30
CA LEU A 800 -13.90 18.42 -28.06
C LEU A 800 -14.52 19.66 -28.75
N PRO A 801 -15.01 20.66 -27.99
CA PRO A 801 -15.53 21.89 -28.57
C PRO A 801 -14.49 22.65 -29.44
N GLU A 802 -13.20 22.43 -29.22
CA GLU A 802 -12.09 23.03 -29.98
C GLU A 802 -11.78 22.31 -31.32
N LEU A 803 -12.50 21.23 -31.63
CA LEU A 803 -12.30 20.48 -32.87
C LEU A 803 -12.68 21.34 -34.08
N GLY A 804 -11.71 21.64 -34.93
CA GLY A 804 -11.84 22.56 -36.07
C GLY A 804 -11.06 23.87 -35.93
N THR A 805 -10.70 24.28 -34.70
CA THR A 805 -9.95 25.53 -34.46
C THR A 805 -8.47 25.29 -34.17
N LEU A 806 -8.13 24.12 -33.63
CA LEU A 806 -6.76 23.77 -33.25
C LEU A 806 -5.90 23.33 -34.44
N ASN A 807 -4.58 23.46 -34.31
CA ASN A 807 -3.66 22.88 -35.29
C ASN A 807 -3.48 21.36 -35.10
N ARG A 808 -2.94 20.68 -36.12
CA ARG A 808 -2.75 19.22 -36.14
C ARG A 808 -1.91 18.65 -34.98
N LYS A 809 -1.01 19.44 -34.39
CA LYS A 809 -0.18 19.03 -33.24
C LYS A 809 -0.94 19.23 -31.93
N GLN A 810 -1.60 20.38 -31.78
CA GLN A 810 -2.42 20.72 -30.61
C GLN A 810 -3.55 19.71 -30.41
N ILE A 811 -4.33 19.39 -31.45
CA ILE A 811 -5.44 18.43 -31.33
C ILE A 811 -4.94 17.02 -30.98
N ALA A 812 -3.83 16.57 -31.59
CA ALA A 812 -3.24 15.27 -31.28
C ALA A 812 -2.70 15.21 -29.84
N SER A 813 -2.18 16.33 -29.31
CA SER A 813 -1.74 16.42 -27.92
C SER A 813 -2.92 16.46 -26.94
N LEU A 814 -3.99 17.20 -27.28
CA LEU A 814 -5.19 17.35 -26.45
C LEU A 814 -5.89 16.01 -26.23
N VAL A 815 -5.93 15.14 -27.23
CA VAL A 815 -6.55 13.80 -27.13
C VAL A 815 -5.57 12.70 -26.72
N GLY A 816 -4.29 13.04 -26.46
CA GLY A 816 -3.31 12.09 -25.92
C GLY A 816 -2.74 11.08 -26.92
N VAL A 817 -2.70 11.44 -28.22
CA VAL A 817 -2.16 10.57 -29.30
C VAL A 817 -0.92 11.15 -29.98
N ALA A 818 -0.44 12.31 -29.54
CA ALA A 818 0.82 12.87 -29.99
C ALA A 818 2.01 12.11 -29.33
N PRO A 819 2.96 11.57 -30.13
CA PRO A 819 4.18 11.00 -29.59
C PRO A 819 5.06 12.13 -29.03
N ILE A 820 5.44 12.03 -27.76
CA ILE A 820 6.28 13.00 -27.07
C ILE A 820 7.75 12.67 -27.38
N SER A 821 8.51 13.68 -27.83
CA SER A 821 9.94 13.56 -28.07
C SER A 821 10.67 13.24 -26.77
N ASN A 822 11.44 12.16 -26.76
CA ASN A 822 12.34 11.79 -25.68
C ASN A 822 13.78 11.85 -26.21
N ASP A 823 14.13 13.00 -26.78
CA ASP A 823 15.40 13.23 -27.45
C ASP A 823 16.20 14.25 -26.62
N SER A 824 17.50 13.99 -26.37
CA SER A 824 18.39 14.94 -25.68
C SER A 824 19.79 14.92 -26.30
N GLY A 825 20.22 16.04 -26.89
CA GLY A 825 21.52 16.15 -27.55
C GLY A 825 21.75 15.08 -28.63
N ARG A 826 22.54 14.03 -28.31
CA ARG A 826 22.82 12.87 -29.19
C ARG A 826 21.89 11.66 -28.96
N TYR A 827 21.04 11.69 -27.95
CA TYR A 827 20.13 10.60 -27.61
C TYR A 827 18.79 10.78 -28.34
N SER A 828 18.33 9.72 -29.02
CA SER A 828 16.94 9.63 -29.51
C SER A 828 16.24 8.45 -28.88
N GLY A 829 15.40 8.75 -27.88
CA GLY A 829 14.66 7.76 -27.10
C GLY A 829 13.32 7.38 -27.73
N TYR A 830 12.73 6.30 -27.21
CA TYR A 830 11.43 5.83 -27.66
C TYR A 830 10.33 6.86 -27.32
N ARG A 831 9.63 7.35 -28.35
CA ARG A 831 8.53 8.31 -28.20
C ARG A 831 7.24 7.61 -27.79
N HIS A 832 6.73 7.94 -26.61
CA HIS A 832 5.48 7.42 -26.09
C HIS A 832 4.37 8.47 -26.21
N THR A 833 3.10 8.04 -26.17
CA THR A 833 1.97 8.95 -26.00
C THR A 833 1.59 9.01 -24.53
N ALA A 834 1.40 10.22 -24.00
CA ALA A 834 0.92 10.43 -22.65
C ALA A 834 -0.05 11.61 -22.62
N HIS A 835 -0.75 11.74 -21.49
CA HIS A 835 -1.71 12.84 -21.22
C HIS A 835 -2.94 12.81 -22.15
N GLY A 836 -3.78 13.84 -22.07
CA GLY A 836 -4.96 14.07 -22.91
C GLY A 836 -6.30 13.97 -22.17
N ARG A 837 -7.41 14.27 -22.87
CA ARG A 837 -8.76 14.11 -22.32
C ARG A 837 -9.12 12.64 -22.19
N ASN A 838 -9.22 12.17 -20.93
CA ASN A 838 -9.36 10.75 -20.59
C ASN A 838 -10.57 10.07 -21.26
N PHE A 839 -11.69 10.77 -21.42
CA PHE A 839 -12.91 10.22 -22.03
C PHE A 839 -12.85 10.14 -23.57
N VAL A 840 -11.99 10.92 -24.21
CA VAL A 840 -11.92 11.02 -25.68
C VAL A 840 -11.09 9.88 -26.29
N ARG A 841 -10.00 9.48 -25.61
CA ARG A 841 -9.06 8.48 -26.14
C ARG A 841 -9.68 7.08 -26.33
N PRO A 842 -10.52 6.55 -25.42
CA PRO A 842 -11.26 5.30 -25.64
C PRO A 842 -12.18 5.34 -26.86
N MET A 843 -12.92 6.43 -27.07
CA MET A 843 -13.78 6.54 -28.26
C MET A 843 -12.99 6.66 -29.56
N LEU A 844 -11.86 7.36 -29.53
CA LEU A 844 -10.98 7.43 -30.68
C LEU A 844 -10.38 6.05 -31.01
N PHE A 845 -10.15 5.20 -30.00
CA PHE A 845 -9.74 3.81 -30.20
C PHE A 845 -10.85 2.97 -30.83
N VAL A 846 -12.10 3.10 -30.35
CA VAL A 846 -13.27 2.45 -30.96
C VAL A 846 -13.43 2.88 -32.42
N ALA A 847 -13.27 4.18 -32.71
CA ALA A 847 -13.33 4.70 -34.07
C ALA A 847 -12.21 4.15 -34.96
N ALA A 848 -10.98 4.03 -34.44
CA ALA A 848 -9.86 3.44 -35.16
C ALA A 848 -10.06 1.94 -35.43
N MET A 849 -10.61 1.19 -34.47
CA MET A 849 -10.98 -0.21 -34.65
C MET A 849 -12.03 -0.39 -35.75
N ALA A 850 -13.08 0.43 -35.76
CA ALA A 850 -14.11 0.42 -36.79
C ALA A 850 -13.54 0.82 -38.17
N ALA A 851 -12.71 1.86 -38.22
CA ALA A 851 -12.03 2.31 -39.45
C ALA A 851 -11.12 1.21 -40.03
N ARG A 852 -10.38 0.49 -39.17
CA ARG A 852 -9.52 -0.63 -39.57
C ARG A 852 -10.32 -1.76 -40.20
N ASN A 853 -11.52 -2.03 -39.72
CA ASN A 853 -12.37 -3.12 -40.23
C ASN A 853 -13.24 -2.69 -41.42
N SER A 854 -13.10 -1.45 -41.92
CA SER A 854 -13.87 -0.90 -43.05
C SER A 854 -13.12 -0.97 -44.39
N ASN A 855 -13.81 -0.84 -45.53
CA ASN A 855 -13.17 -0.74 -46.86
C ASN A 855 -12.73 0.70 -47.20
N SER A 856 -12.08 1.39 -46.27
CA SER A 856 -11.68 2.80 -46.44
C SER A 856 -10.16 2.98 -46.61
N LYS A 857 -9.75 4.16 -47.09
CA LYS A 857 -8.33 4.57 -47.14
C LYS A 857 -7.63 4.52 -45.78
N LEU A 858 -8.38 4.55 -44.67
CA LEU A 858 -7.86 4.43 -43.31
C LEU A 858 -7.43 3.00 -42.96
N LYS A 859 -8.14 1.98 -43.46
CA LYS A 859 -7.70 0.57 -43.35
C LYS A 859 -6.37 0.36 -44.08
N VAL A 860 -6.28 0.83 -45.32
CA VAL A 860 -5.06 0.75 -46.14
C VAL A 860 -3.88 1.43 -45.43
N PHE A 861 -4.11 2.59 -44.80
CA PHE A 861 -3.09 3.28 -43.99
C PHE A 861 -2.58 2.43 -42.82
N TYR A 862 -3.48 1.76 -42.09
CA TYR A 862 -3.10 0.86 -40.99
C TYR A 862 -2.33 -0.36 -41.49
N GLU A 863 -2.81 -1.04 -42.53
CA GLU A 863 -2.18 -2.23 -43.11
C GLU A 863 -0.76 -1.91 -43.63
N ASN A 864 -0.60 -0.77 -44.30
CA ASN A 864 0.71 -0.30 -44.73
C ASN A 864 1.71 -0.08 -43.58
N LEU A 865 1.25 0.36 -42.41
CA LEU A 865 2.13 0.50 -41.23
C LEU A 865 2.52 -0.87 -40.66
N ILE A 866 1.60 -1.84 -40.64
CA ILE A 866 1.89 -3.22 -40.21
C ILE A 866 2.87 -3.88 -41.18
N ASN A 867 2.67 -3.74 -42.49
CA ASN A 867 3.55 -4.30 -43.52
C ASN A 867 4.97 -3.69 -43.46
N ARG A 868 5.11 -2.47 -42.93
CA ARG A 868 6.40 -1.82 -42.65
C ARG A 868 7.02 -2.23 -41.30
N GLY A 869 6.50 -3.28 -40.66
CA GLY A 869 7.03 -3.83 -39.40
C GLY A 869 6.65 -3.04 -38.13
N LYS A 870 5.69 -2.11 -38.19
CA LYS A 870 5.24 -1.40 -36.97
C LYS A 870 4.39 -2.35 -36.10
N LYS A 871 4.62 -2.32 -34.78
CA LYS A 871 3.80 -3.05 -33.80
C LYS A 871 2.32 -2.66 -33.94
N LYS A 872 1.40 -3.62 -33.80
CA LYS A 872 -0.05 -3.44 -33.97
C LYS A 872 -0.61 -2.23 -33.20
N MET A 873 -0.23 -2.08 -31.93
CA MET A 873 -0.68 -0.95 -31.11
C MET A 873 -0.09 0.40 -31.55
N VAL A 874 1.13 0.43 -32.09
CA VAL A 874 1.74 1.66 -32.63
C VAL A 874 1.02 2.09 -33.90
N ALA A 875 0.69 1.15 -34.78
CA ALA A 875 -0.12 1.41 -35.97
C ALA A 875 -1.54 1.87 -35.60
N MET A 876 -2.14 1.31 -34.54
CA MET A 876 -3.45 1.74 -34.04
C MET A 876 -3.43 3.18 -33.52
N VAL A 877 -2.43 3.56 -32.72
CA VAL A 877 -2.28 4.95 -32.23
C VAL A 877 -2.00 5.92 -33.39
N ALA A 878 -1.24 5.51 -34.41
CA ALA A 878 -1.04 6.30 -35.62
C ALA A 878 -2.36 6.48 -36.40
N LEU A 879 -3.20 5.44 -36.47
CA LEU A 879 -4.54 5.50 -37.07
C LEU A 879 -5.47 6.44 -36.30
N MET A 880 -5.50 6.34 -34.97
CA MET A 880 -6.24 7.26 -34.08
C MET A 880 -5.83 8.72 -34.34
N ARG A 881 -4.52 8.99 -34.41
CA ARG A 881 -3.98 10.31 -34.73
C ARG A 881 -4.40 10.79 -36.13
N LYS A 882 -4.42 9.89 -37.13
CA LYS A 882 -4.85 10.22 -38.49
C LYS A 882 -6.34 10.59 -38.52
N ILE A 883 -7.20 9.84 -37.82
CA ILE A 883 -8.64 10.10 -37.72
C ILE A 883 -8.92 11.48 -37.12
N ILE A 884 -8.33 11.79 -35.95
CA ILE A 884 -8.63 13.06 -35.28
C ILE A 884 -8.09 14.27 -36.07
N VAL A 885 -6.99 14.13 -36.78
CA VAL A 885 -6.46 15.19 -37.66
C VAL A 885 -7.38 15.42 -38.87
N ILE A 886 -7.94 14.37 -39.46
CA ILE A 886 -8.92 14.49 -40.55
C ILE A 886 -10.21 15.13 -40.03
N ALA A 887 -10.71 14.69 -38.86
CA ALA A 887 -11.89 15.28 -38.22
C ALA A 887 -11.71 16.78 -37.97
N ASN A 888 -10.56 17.17 -37.42
CA ASN A 888 -10.22 18.57 -37.19
C ASN A 888 -10.11 19.38 -38.49
N ALA A 889 -9.56 18.81 -39.56
CA ALA A 889 -9.49 19.49 -40.86
C ALA A 889 -10.89 19.68 -41.49
N LYS A 890 -11.72 18.62 -41.52
CA LYS A 890 -13.08 18.70 -42.08
C LYS A 890 -13.96 19.70 -41.35
N LEU A 891 -13.89 19.76 -40.01
CA LEU A 891 -14.66 20.74 -39.25
C LEU A 891 -14.13 22.17 -39.40
N ARG A 892 -12.82 22.35 -39.61
CA ARG A 892 -12.26 23.66 -39.97
C ARG A 892 -12.81 24.13 -41.31
N ASP A 893 -12.77 23.28 -42.33
CA ASP A 893 -13.24 23.62 -43.69
C ASP A 893 -14.76 23.86 -43.73
N LEU A 894 -15.54 23.18 -42.87
CA LEU A 894 -16.96 23.46 -42.63
C LEU A 894 -17.17 24.85 -42.01
N THR A 895 -16.34 25.22 -41.02
CA THR A 895 -16.44 26.52 -40.33
C THR A 895 -16.06 27.67 -41.26
N SER A 896 -15.01 27.50 -42.08
CA SER A 896 -14.62 28.47 -43.11
C SER A 896 -15.67 28.63 -44.22
N SER A 897 -16.34 27.54 -44.62
CA SER A 897 -17.45 27.60 -45.58
C SER A 897 -18.72 28.25 -45.01
N ALA A 898 -18.99 28.07 -43.71
CA ALA A 898 -20.13 28.70 -43.03
C ALA A 898 -19.93 30.21 -42.76
N GLU A 899 -18.68 30.65 -42.54
CA GLU A 899 -18.32 32.07 -42.46
C GLU A 899 -18.36 32.75 -43.83
N ALA A 900 -18.01 32.04 -44.92
CA ALA A 900 -18.15 32.53 -46.30
C ALA A 900 -19.61 32.66 -46.80
N ILE A 901 -20.59 32.19 -46.03
CA ILE A 901 -22.04 32.33 -46.29
C ILE A 901 -22.67 33.46 -45.44
N LYS A 902 -21.88 34.07 -44.53
CA LYS A 902 -22.27 35.22 -43.69
C LYS A 902 -21.62 36.55 -44.11
N ILE A 903 -20.84 36.56 -45.20
CA ILE A 903 -20.41 37.76 -45.96
C ILE A 903 -21.21 37.74 -47.25
#